data_AF-A0A2R5L911-F1
#
_entry.id   AF-A0A2R5L911-F1
#
_cell.length_a   1.000
_cell.length_b   1.000
_cell.length_c   1.000
_cell.angle_alpha   90.00
_cell.angle_beta   90.00
_cell.angle_gamma   90.00
#
_symmetry.space_group_name_H-M   'P 1'
#
loop_
_entity.id
_entity.type
_entity.pdbx_description
1 polymer ?
#
loop_
_entity_poly.entity_id
_entity_poly.type
_entity_poly.pdbx_seq_one_letter_code
_entity_poly.pdbx_strand_id
1 'polypeptide(L)'
;KVAREGGHTSTTTTTTTRTTRISSAPRRAGSQESLSSSLSSASGVARARKSTKPPPQMVASSQNALQVAIREKEEHIEQLLKERDAERSEVARAAVQVDEAEQKLAVLHAEHQRYVDESEQHAASLRKLVDDLEKERTDLSAANSDLQRKLEDLQFRLEEEEILRADLESAAEVERKKLQDVEKTLQQYRAQLQGGACSTVDTPTIPVPTAEDIARDELISSLQEELAEKKQILLRLEVTLDERAIESQTLKKQLLDSEASLEALKRADEKQRDAVEDLTSRLCRLQTDYEFLREESQIVKSEASEHQEMAEAAERRCRDLEEQNKQLKKMVEDQDMGAVIAQLNSNLEEKERVIKELEQNLRDLRHEHDRVKAALIKETAEQLAAQRERHEASLTLLKNEVDKNTAHRSETLKELEGQLNELQCQNSHLREQLSMKAGVEEDLQRRDEALKRLEAHLVEVQRRSSHLEEQLKEKSVMEEHVKSRNEALERLEPQLANLQHLNSELQAQLGEKAETEKEIQRRENAIKELEAELTKVQSQNEQLQDSLNKAEAKLHEYNALLAANDKERKEQHAIATEREAALRSEVNRLREEFANHRSALLGQMEQHRMDTDGINQLRNDIESHREELSEEVTRTREENESLHRQVAELEAAHSAEVKAKDAEIQQLKDRESALANTVNVLQRDLSHRRNSNEEQNLGRTSNGNSGDPSFHHDYKAVKDEKDSLQMQVDFLNTVIVDMQRKNDEQRARIEILEAGPTFNVDINLNGRPKGTAARLFCDICDRFDVHDTADCPVQSADTECRSRQGSLPRHHVRPYCEVCEMFGHWGDQCDVSETY
;
A
#
# COMPACT_ATOMS: atom_id res chain seq x y z
N LYS A 1 -60.21 10.69 -39.46
CA LYS A 1 -60.98 11.68 -38.67
C LYS A 1 -60.11 12.16 -37.50
N VAL A 2 -60.42 13.33 -36.94
CA VAL A 2 -59.57 14.14 -36.04
C VAL A 2 -59.26 13.49 -34.67
N ALA A 3 -57.98 13.56 -34.26
CA ALA A 3 -57.43 13.54 -32.87
C ALA A 3 -57.72 12.29 -31.97
N ARG A 4 -57.07 12.10 -30.80
CA ARG A 4 -56.26 13.02 -29.97
C ARG A 4 -55.18 12.31 -29.10
N GLU A 5 -54.17 13.11 -28.71
CA GLU A 5 -53.05 12.99 -27.75
C GLU A 5 -53.16 11.98 -26.56
N GLY A 6 -52.02 11.46 -26.05
CA GLY A 6 -51.95 10.80 -24.72
C GLY A 6 -50.67 9.97 -24.42
N GLY A 7 -49.68 10.56 -23.73
CA GLY A 7 -48.30 10.06 -23.57
C GLY A 7 -48.00 8.84 -22.66
N HIS A 8 -46.74 8.38 -22.80
CA HIS A 8 -45.87 7.60 -21.88
C HIS A 8 -46.37 6.22 -21.37
N THR A 9 -45.54 5.17 -21.21
CA THR A 9 -44.12 5.07 -20.80
C THR A 9 -43.45 3.78 -21.34
N SER A 10 -42.16 3.58 -21.01
CA SER A 10 -41.49 2.28 -20.80
C SER A 10 -41.00 1.47 -22.01
N THR A 11 -39.79 1.79 -22.50
CA THR A 11 -38.91 0.81 -23.18
C THR A 11 -37.46 0.93 -22.68
N THR A 12 -37.07 -0.06 -21.88
CA THR A 12 -35.72 -0.63 -21.67
C THR A 12 -34.47 0.15 -22.14
N THR A 13 -33.63 0.57 -21.18
CA THR A 13 -32.22 0.92 -21.41
C THR A 13 -31.32 -0.11 -20.73
N THR A 14 -30.48 -0.82 -21.48
CA THR A 14 -29.52 -1.79 -20.93
C THR A 14 -28.18 -1.11 -20.61
N THR A 15 -27.94 -0.80 -19.34
CA THR A 15 -26.65 -0.27 -18.86
C THR A 15 -25.71 -1.41 -18.46
N THR A 16 -24.65 -1.63 -19.23
CA THR A 16 -23.64 -2.68 -18.95
C THR A 16 -22.51 -2.14 -18.08
N THR A 17 -22.74 -2.04 -16.77
CA THR A 17 -21.69 -1.66 -15.80
C THR A 17 -20.68 -2.79 -15.59
N ARG A 18 -19.51 -2.70 -16.25
CA ARG A 18 -18.41 -3.67 -16.10
C ARG A 18 -17.54 -3.38 -14.86
N THR A 19 -18.15 -3.29 -13.68
CA THR A 19 -17.41 -3.12 -12.41
C THR A 19 -16.71 -4.43 -12.04
N THR A 20 -15.38 -4.45 -12.10
CA THR A 20 -14.56 -5.64 -11.79
C THR A 20 -14.49 -5.90 -10.28
N ARG A 21 -15.52 -6.55 -9.73
CA ARG A 21 -15.49 -7.11 -8.38
C ARG A 21 -14.40 -8.18 -8.27
N ILE A 22 -13.33 -7.89 -7.54
CA ILE A 22 -12.34 -8.89 -7.15
C ILE A 22 -12.96 -9.79 -6.08
N SER A 23 -13.30 -11.03 -6.43
CA SER A 23 -13.75 -12.02 -5.45
C SER A 23 -13.38 -13.45 -5.86
N SER A 24 -12.27 -13.97 -5.33
CA SER A 24 -12.20 -15.33 -4.77
C SER A 24 -10.80 -15.69 -4.23
N ALA A 25 -10.73 -15.91 -2.92
CA ALA A 25 -9.79 -16.82 -2.29
C ALA A 25 -10.60 -17.74 -1.36
N PRO A 26 -10.37 -19.07 -1.33
CA PRO A 26 -11.37 -20.01 -0.83
C PRO A 26 -11.37 -20.14 0.70
N ARG A 27 -12.56 -20.11 1.31
CA ARG A 27 -12.78 -20.65 2.66
C ARG A 27 -12.60 -22.16 2.65
N ARG A 28 -11.53 -22.67 3.27
CA ARG A 28 -11.46 -24.09 3.68
C ARG A 28 -12.20 -24.30 5.01
N ALA A 29 -12.90 -25.41 5.12
CA ALA A 29 -13.49 -25.90 6.37
C ALA A 29 -12.77 -27.21 6.80
N GLY A 30 -12.67 -27.43 8.12
CA GLY A 30 -11.98 -28.58 8.73
C GLY A 30 -10.46 -28.36 8.86
N SER A 31 -9.85 -28.45 10.04
CA SER A 31 -10.05 -29.49 11.07
C SER A 31 -10.24 -28.95 12.49
N GLN A 32 -10.62 -29.84 13.42
CA GLN A 32 -10.42 -29.64 14.85
C GLN A 32 -9.01 -30.12 15.22
N GLU A 33 -8.23 -29.35 15.99
CA GLU A 33 -7.05 -29.89 16.68
C GLU A 33 -6.56 -28.96 17.82
N SER A 34 -7.21 -29.05 18.98
CA SER A 34 -6.78 -28.43 20.25
C SER A 34 -7.25 -29.25 21.45
N LEU A 35 -6.56 -30.35 21.80
CA LEU A 35 -6.58 -31.02 23.12
C LEU A 35 -5.54 -32.17 23.13
N SER A 36 -4.26 -31.89 23.43
CA SER A 36 -3.16 -32.87 23.26
C SER A 36 -2.09 -32.88 24.37
N SER A 37 -2.48 -33.00 25.65
CA SER A 37 -1.52 -33.20 26.75
C SER A 37 -2.10 -33.82 28.05
N SER A 38 -2.88 -34.91 27.92
CA SER A 38 -3.40 -35.69 29.08
C SER A 38 -2.95 -37.16 29.04
N LEU A 39 -1.70 -37.40 29.43
CA LEU A 39 -1.08 -38.71 29.69
C LEU A 39 -0.29 -38.59 31.02
N SER A 40 -0.27 -39.55 31.95
CA SER A 40 -0.60 -40.99 31.88
C SER A 40 -1.34 -41.50 33.12
N SER A 41 -1.88 -42.71 33.01
CA SER A 41 -2.78 -43.34 33.99
C SER A 41 -2.09 -44.09 35.13
N ALA A 42 -2.78 -44.09 36.28
CA ALA A 42 -3.01 -45.22 37.21
C ALA A 42 -1.83 -46.10 37.70
N SER A 43 -1.68 -46.14 39.02
CA SER A 43 -1.37 -47.36 39.78
C SER A 43 -1.95 -47.23 41.20
N GLY A 44 -2.51 -48.30 41.76
CA GLY A 44 -3.06 -48.26 43.12
C GLY A 44 -3.10 -49.62 43.78
N VAL A 45 -2.79 -49.66 45.08
CA VAL A 45 -3.09 -50.77 46.01
C VAL A 45 -3.34 -50.17 47.39
N ALA A 46 -4.42 -50.56 48.05
CA ALA A 46 -4.68 -50.18 49.44
C ALA A 46 -4.06 -51.19 50.43
N ARG A 47 -3.37 -50.71 51.48
CA ARG A 47 -3.09 -51.53 52.67
C ARG A 47 -2.93 -50.67 53.93
N ALA A 48 -3.79 -50.90 54.92
CA ALA A 48 -3.75 -50.19 56.20
C ALA A 48 -3.12 -51.04 57.30
N ARG A 49 -2.30 -50.45 58.18
CA ARG A 49 -2.41 -50.50 59.66
C ARG A 49 -1.22 -49.87 60.42
N LYS A 50 -1.54 -49.37 61.62
CA LYS A 50 -0.68 -49.10 62.80
C LYS A 50 0.39 -47.99 62.74
N SER A 51 -0.03 -46.80 63.17
CA SER A 51 0.54 -46.03 64.29
C SER A 51 1.98 -46.30 64.79
N THR A 52 2.86 -45.31 64.64
CA THR A 52 3.90 -44.93 65.62
C THR A 52 4.19 -43.42 65.53
N LYS A 53 4.90 -42.87 66.55
CA LYS A 53 5.15 -41.43 66.75
C LYS A 53 5.86 -40.72 65.58
N PRO A 54 5.69 -39.40 65.40
CA PRO A 54 6.39 -38.64 64.36
C PRO A 54 7.88 -38.42 64.69
N PRO A 55 8.80 -38.56 63.72
CA PRO A 55 10.15 -38.01 63.78
C PRO A 55 10.21 -36.58 63.18
N PRO A 56 11.13 -35.71 63.63
CA PRO A 56 11.20 -34.31 63.18
C PRO A 56 12.04 -34.15 61.89
N GLN A 57 11.51 -34.55 60.73
CA GLN A 57 12.25 -34.40 59.45
C GLN A 57 11.35 -34.35 58.20
N MET A 58 10.69 -33.20 57.96
CA MET A 58 9.91 -32.94 56.72
C MET A 58 10.18 -31.59 56.03
N VAL A 59 11.00 -30.71 56.60
CA VAL A 59 11.21 -29.34 56.09
C VAL A 59 11.81 -29.33 54.67
N ALA A 60 12.78 -30.21 54.39
CA ALA A 60 13.45 -30.27 53.10
C ALA A 60 12.53 -30.59 51.91
N SER A 61 11.48 -31.42 52.10
CA SER A 61 10.56 -31.73 50.99
C SER A 61 9.67 -30.54 50.62
N SER A 62 9.30 -29.71 51.61
CA SER A 62 8.54 -28.49 51.36
C SER A 62 9.43 -27.39 50.76
N GLN A 63 10.68 -27.26 51.23
CA GLN A 63 11.67 -26.35 50.63
C GLN A 63 11.98 -26.73 49.17
N ASN A 64 12.12 -28.01 48.84
CA ASN A 64 12.32 -28.45 47.46
C ASN A 64 11.10 -28.15 46.58
N ALA A 65 9.88 -28.40 47.07
CA ALA A 65 8.66 -28.06 46.34
C ALA A 65 8.51 -26.53 46.12
N LEU A 66 8.86 -25.73 47.13
CA LEU A 66 8.88 -24.27 47.02
C LEU A 66 9.96 -23.78 46.05
N GLN A 67 11.15 -24.38 46.03
CA GLN A 67 12.21 -24.05 45.07
C GLN A 67 11.86 -24.43 43.63
N VAL A 68 11.14 -25.55 43.42
CA VAL A 68 10.60 -25.90 42.11
C VAL A 68 9.52 -24.90 41.70
N ALA A 69 8.56 -24.58 42.56
CA ALA A 69 7.53 -23.58 42.28
C ALA A 69 8.10 -22.17 42.03
N ILE A 70 9.21 -21.79 42.70
CA ILE A 70 9.94 -20.55 42.41
C ILE A 70 10.54 -20.60 41.01
N ARG A 71 11.24 -21.68 40.63
CA ARG A 71 11.80 -21.83 39.28
C ARG A 71 10.73 -21.84 38.19
N GLU A 72 9.62 -22.54 38.39
CA GLU A 72 8.47 -22.52 37.48
C GLU A 72 7.90 -21.10 37.31
N LYS A 73 7.98 -20.25 38.35
CA LYS A 73 7.60 -18.83 38.26
C LYS A 73 8.68 -17.96 37.63
N GLU A 74 9.95 -18.22 37.85
CA GLU A 74 11.08 -17.56 37.18
C GLU A 74 11.05 -17.84 35.67
N GLU A 75 10.88 -19.10 35.26
CA GLU A 75 10.72 -19.54 33.87
C GLU A 75 9.48 -18.90 33.21
N HIS A 76 8.34 -18.85 33.92
CA HIS A 76 7.12 -18.19 33.43
C HIS A 76 7.27 -16.66 33.30
N ILE A 77 8.03 -16.01 34.19
CA ILE A 77 8.37 -14.59 34.06
C ILE A 77 9.30 -14.37 32.86
N GLU A 78 10.28 -15.24 32.64
CA GLU A 78 11.17 -15.17 31.47
C GLU A 78 10.40 -15.40 30.16
N GLN A 79 9.39 -16.29 30.16
CA GLN A 79 8.48 -16.47 29.03
C GLN A 79 7.63 -15.21 28.76
N LEU A 80 6.97 -14.65 29.76
CA LEU A 80 6.17 -13.42 29.60
C LEU A 80 7.02 -12.23 29.11
N LEU A 81 8.29 -12.15 29.51
CA LEU A 81 9.22 -11.13 29.01
C LEU A 81 9.57 -11.34 27.53
N LYS A 82 9.77 -12.59 27.10
CA LYS A 82 9.99 -12.94 25.68
C LYS A 82 8.75 -12.68 24.82
N GLU A 83 7.56 -12.99 25.33
CA GLU A 83 6.28 -12.73 24.67
C GLU A 83 6.08 -11.22 24.50
N ARG A 84 6.23 -10.42 25.56
CA ARG A 84 6.20 -8.94 25.50
C ARG A 84 7.19 -8.37 24.48
N ASP A 85 8.41 -8.91 24.39
CA ASP A 85 9.41 -8.38 23.46
C ASP A 85 9.20 -8.86 22.02
N ALA A 86 8.53 -10.01 21.82
CA ALA A 86 7.97 -10.38 20.52
C ALA A 86 6.82 -9.44 20.11
N GLU A 87 5.85 -9.19 20.98
CA GLU A 87 4.74 -8.24 20.76
C GLU A 87 5.27 -6.83 20.41
N ARG A 88 6.25 -6.32 21.16
CA ARG A 88 6.91 -5.04 20.86
C ARG A 88 7.61 -5.04 19.51
N SER A 89 8.22 -6.16 19.11
CA SER A 89 8.82 -6.33 17.79
C SER A 89 7.76 -6.39 16.69
N GLU A 90 6.57 -6.91 16.97
CA GLU A 90 5.42 -6.94 16.05
C GLU A 90 4.76 -5.57 15.90
N VAL A 91 4.51 -4.85 16.99
CA VAL A 91 4.02 -3.46 16.96
C VAL A 91 5.00 -2.55 16.22
N ALA A 92 6.31 -2.70 16.44
CA ALA A 92 7.32 -1.94 15.69
C ALA A 92 7.36 -2.29 14.20
N ARG A 93 7.11 -3.56 13.81
CA ARG A 93 6.95 -3.95 12.40
C ARG A 93 5.66 -3.38 11.80
N ALA A 94 4.55 -3.39 12.55
CA ALA A 94 3.26 -2.88 12.11
C ALA A 94 3.30 -1.36 11.90
N ALA A 95 3.94 -0.60 12.79
CA ALA A 95 4.13 0.84 12.64
C ALA A 95 4.89 1.17 11.33
N VAL A 96 6.03 0.53 11.09
CA VAL A 96 6.80 0.73 9.84
C VAL A 96 5.98 0.35 8.59
N GLN A 97 5.11 -0.66 8.67
CA GLN A 97 4.22 -1.02 7.56
C GLN A 97 3.09 0.00 7.33
N VAL A 98 2.65 0.71 8.37
CA VAL A 98 1.71 1.85 8.26
C VAL A 98 2.42 3.06 7.67
N ASP A 99 3.59 3.45 8.20
CA ASP A 99 4.42 4.54 7.67
C ASP A 99 4.70 4.34 6.16
N GLU A 100 5.07 3.10 5.78
CA GLU A 100 5.28 2.69 4.40
C GLU A 100 4.00 2.78 3.54
N ALA A 101 2.83 2.47 4.10
CA ALA A 101 1.55 2.50 3.37
C ALA A 101 1.06 3.93 3.17
N GLU A 102 1.17 4.77 4.20
CA GLU A 102 0.87 6.21 4.14
C GLU A 102 1.78 6.92 3.14
N GLN A 103 3.08 6.63 3.14
CA GLN A 103 4.00 7.18 2.15
C GLN A 103 3.64 6.76 0.71
N LYS A 104 3.20 5.50 0.50
CA LYS A 104 2.75 5.02 -0.82
C LYS A 104 1.44 5.69 -1.25
N LEU A 105 0.48 5.89 -0.34
CA LEU A 105 -0.75 6.63 -0.61
C LEU A 105 -0.48 8.10 -0.95
N ALA A 106 0.42 8.76 -0.21
CA ALA A 106 0.80 10.15 -0.49
C ALA A 106 1.46 10.32 -1.88
N VAL A 107 2.29 9.36 -2.31
CA VAL A 107 2.85 9.32 -3.67
C VAL A 107 1.76 9.11 -4.72
N LEU A 108 0.89 8.12 -4.54
CA LEU A 108 -0.21 7.84 -5.48
C LEU A 108 -1.19 9.01 -5.60
N HIS A 109 -1.48 9.73 -4.51
CA HIS A 109 -2.31 10.94 -4.54
C HIS A 109 -1.64 12.07 -5.32
N ALA A 110 -0.32 12.25 -5.17
CA ALA A 110 0.44 13.26 -5.91
C ALA A 110 0.56 12.92 -7.41
N GLU A 111 0.70 11.64 -7.76
CA GLU A 111 0.71 11.14 -9.15
C GLU A 111 -0.67 11.30 -9.80
N HIS A 112 -1.75 10.90 -9.11
CA HIS A 112 -3.12 11.08 -9.59
C HIS A 112 -3.48 12.56 -9.77
N GLN A 113 -3.11 13.44 -8.83
CA GLN A 113 -3.38 14.89 -8.99
C GLN A 113 -2.64 15.47 -10.20
N ARG A 114 -1.37 15.12 -10.44
CA ARG A 114 -0.65 15.53 -11.67
C ARG A 114 -1.35 15.05 -12.94
N TYR A 115 -1.82 13.80 -12.96
CA TYR A 115 -2.54 13.26 -14.11
C TYR A 115 -3.86 14.01 -14.37
N VAL A 116 -4.57 14.43 -13.32
CA VAL A 116 -5.75 15.31 -13.43
C VAL A 116 -5.35 16.67 -13.99
N ASP A 117 -4.29 17.31 -13.45
CA ASP A 117 -3.80 18.63 -13.88
C ASP A 117 -3.32 18.62 -15.36
N GLU A 118 -2.66 17.54 -15.80
CA GLU A 118 -2.21 17.33 -17.19
C GLU A 118 -3.40 17.08 -18.13
N SER A 119 -4.40 16.30 -17.69
CA SER A 119 -5.64 16.07 -18.43
C SER A 119 -6.44 17.37 -18.61
N GLU A 120 -6.54 18.23 -17.58
CA GLU A 120 -7.16 19.56 -17.70
C GLU A 120 -6.45 20.44 -18.73
N GLN A 121 -5.10 20.45 -18.73
CA GLN A 121 -4.31 21.20 -19.70
C GLN A 121 -4.49 20.69 -21.13
N HIS A 122 -4.57 19.38 -21.33
CA HIS A 122 -4.90 18.78 -22.63
C HIS A 122 -6.33 19.13 -23.08
N ALA A 123 -7.31 19.06 -22.18
CA ALA A 123 -8.69 19.44 -22.47
C ALA A 123 -8.83 20.95 -22.75
N ALA A 124 -8.08 21.82 -22.07
CA ALA A 124 -8.02 23.25 -22.37
C ALA A 124 -7.38 23.53 -23.74
N SER A 125 -6.28 22.84 -24.06
CA SER A 125 -5.58 22.97 -25.34
C SER A 125 -6.46 22.51 -26.52
N LEU A 126 -7.18 21.40 -26.37
CA LEU A 126 -8.12 20.89 -27.37
C LEU A 126 -9.36 21.79 -27.52
N ARG A 127 -9.90 22.36 -26.42
CA ARG A 127 -11.01 23.33 -26.47
C ARG A 127 -10.63 24.54 -27.31
N LYS A 128 -9.47 25.14 -27.04
CA LYS A 128 -8.96 26.27 -27.83
C LYS A 128 -8.79 25.91 -29.31
N LEU A 129 -8.26 24.71 -29.63
CA LEU A 129 -8.12 24.28 -31.02
C LEU A 129 -9.48 24.11 -31.73
N VAL A 130 -10.52 23.68 -31.01
CA VAL A 130 -11.90 23.67 -31.53
C VAL A 130 -12.42 25.09 -31.71
N ASP A 131 -12.25 25.99 -30.75
CA ASP A 131 -12.67 27.40 -30.85
C ASP A 131 -12.01 28.11 -32.07
N ASP A 132 -10.71 27.91 -32.27
CA ASP A 132 -9.93 28.46 -33.39
C ASP A 132 -10.45 27.88 -34.74
N LEU A 133 -10.74 26.57 -34.83
CA LEU A 133 -11.26 25.93 -36.06
C LEU A 133 -12.75 26.21 -36.32
N GLU A 134 -13.58 26.33 -35.29
CA GLU A 134 -14.98 26.75 -35.41
C GLU A 134 -15.07 28.15 -36.00
N LYS A 135 -14.15 29.03 -35.61
CA LYS A 135 -14.03 30.38 -36.14
C LYS A 135 -13.61 30.38 -37.62
N GLU A 136 -12.55 29.64 -37.98
CA GLU A 136 -12.15 29.50 -39.39
C GLU A 136 -13.29 28.95 -40.26
N ARG A 137 -14.05 27.96 -39.75
CA ARG A 137 -15.27 27.45 -40.40
C ARG A 137 -16.32 28.56 -40.56
N THR A 138 -16.58 29.40 -39.55
CA THR A 138 -17.52 30.53 -39.72
C THR A 138 -17.06 31.55 -40.76
N ASP A 139 -15.76 31.82 -40.86
CA ASP A 139 -15.18 32.71 -41.87
C ASP A 139 -15.27 32.09 -43.28
N LEU A 140 -15.02 30.78 -43.43
CA LEU A 140 -15.22 30.05 -44.70
C LEU A 140 -16.69 29.98 -45.11
N SER A 141 -17.61 29.73 -44.17
CA SER A 141 -19.05 29.67 -44.41
C SER A 141 -19.60 31.04 -44.86
N ALA A 142 -19.12 32.14 -44.26
CA ALA A 142 -19.42 33.49 -44.71
C ALA A 142 -18.87 33.75 -46.13
N ALA A 143 -17.63 33.36 -46.42
CA ALA A 143 -17.02 33.52 -47.75
C ALA A 143 -17.73 32.67 -48.83
N ASN A 144 -18.22 31.48 -48.49
CA ASN A 144 -19.07 30.65 -49.37
C ASN A 144 -20.38 31.40 -49.73
N SER A 145 -21.10 31.91 -48.73
CA SER A 145 -22.34 32.68 -48.94
C SER A 145 -22.11 33.92 -49.82
N ASP A 146 -21.00 34.63 -49.57
CA ASP A 146 -20.63 35.83 -50.32
C ASP A 146 -20.13 35.52 -51.75
N LEU A 147 -19.70 34.29 -52.03
CA LEU A 147 -19.43 33.78 -53.39
C LEU A 147 -20.70 33.28 -54.09
N GLN A 148 -21.63 32.64 -53.38
CA GLN A 148 -22.94 32.27 -53.93
C GLN A 148 -23.69 33.49 -54.45
N ARG A 149 -23.76 34.57 -53.66
CA ARG A 149 -24.40 35.82 -54.09
C ARG A 149 -23.70 36.50 -55.28
N LYS A 150 -22.39 36.34 -55.43
CA LYS A 150 -21.63 36.82 -56.61
C LYS A 150 -21.93 35.99 -57.86
N LEU A 151 -22.15 34.67 -57.69
CA LEU A 151 -22.56 33.79 -58.78
C LEU A 151 -23.99 34.07 -59.23
N GLU A 152 -24.92 34.34 -58.29
CA GLU A 152 -26.29 34.77 -58.59
C GLU A 152 -26.31 36.10 -59.39
N ASP A 153 -25.47 37.09 -59.01
CA ASP A 153 -25.31 38.34 -59.76
C ASP A 153 -24.71 38.12 -61.16
N LEU A 154 -23.63 37.33 -61.27
CA LEU A 154 -23.02 37.00 -62.57
C LEU A 154 -23.95 36.19 -63.48
N GLN A 155 -24.76 35.29 -62.92
CA GLN A 155 -25.75 34.52 -63.67
C GLN A 155 -26.87 35.44 -64.17
N PHE A 156 -27.44 36.29 -63.30
CA PHE A 156 -28.48 37.25 -63.70
C PHE A 156 -27.99 38.18 -64.81
N ARG A 157 -26.75 38.71 -64.70
CA ARG A 157 -26.15 39.56 -65.72
C ARG A 157 -25.83 38.83 -67.03
N LEU A 158 -25.52 37.54 -66.96
CA LEU A 158 -25.37 36.69 -68.15
C LEU A 158 -26.72 36.45 -68.83
N GLU A 159 -27.77 36.17 -68.08
CA GLU A 159 -29.14 36.00 -68.59
C GLU A 159 -29.66 37.31 -69.22
N GLU A 160 -29.41 38.47 -68.61
CA GLU A 160 -29.72 39.79 -69.15
C GLU A 160 -29.01 40.03 -70.51
N GLU A 161 -27.71 39.79 -70.60
CA GLU A 161 -26.96 39.93 -71.86
C GLU A 161 -27.33 38.87 -72.92
N GLU A 162 -27.75 37.66 -72.54
CA GLU A 162 -28.27 36.67 -73.49
C GLU A 162 -29.63 37.07 -74.09
N ILE A 163 -30.54 37.62 -73.27
CA ILE A 163 -31.81 38.18 -73.75
C ILE A 163 -31.54 39.36 -74.69
N LEU A 164 -30.68 40.29 -74.28
CA LEU A 164 -30.34 41.48 -75.06
C LEU A 164 -29.61 41.14 -76.38
N ARG A 165 -28.85 40.03 -76.42
CA ARG A 165 -28.28 39.51 -77.68
C ARG A 165 -29.36 38.88 -78.56
N ALA A 166 -30.29 38.10 -78.00
CA ALA A 166 -31.37 37.47 -78.75
C ALA A 166 -32.32 38.50 -79.39
N ASP A 167 -32.64 39.59 -78.69
CA ASP A 167 -33.41 40.71 -79.23
C ASP A 167 -32.68 41.36 -80.44
N LEU A 168 -31.37 41.60 -80.33
CA LEU A 168 -30.55 42.12 -81.42
C LEU A 168 -30.43 41.15 -82.60
N GLU A 169 -30.31 39.83 -82.37
CA GLU A 169 -30.32 38.81 -83.42
C GLU A 169 -31.66 38.83 -84.19
N SER A 170 -32.78 39.00 -83.48
CA SER A 170 -34.10 39.13 -84.10
C SER A 170 -34.22 40.40 -84.95
N ALA A 171 -33.67 41.53 -84.47
CA ALA A 171 -33.67 42.80 -85.20
C ALA A 171 -32.78 42.74 -86.46
N ALA A 172 -31.59 42.12 -86.34
CA ALA A 172 -30.69 41.87 -87.46
C ALA A 172 -31.35 40.96 -88.51
N GLU A 173 -32.08 39.91 -88.11
CA GLU A 173 -32.82 39.08 -89.05
C GLU A 173 -34.00 39.83 -89.73
N VAL A 174 -34.69 40.72 -89.01
CA VAL A 174 -35.74 41.56 -89.60
C VAL A 174 -35.18 42.53 -90.64
N GLU A 175 -34.06 43.20 -90.37
CA GLU A 175 -33.41 44.07 -91.36
C GLU A 175 -32.79 43.25 -92.52
N ARG A 176 -32.25 42.05 -92.26
CA ARG A 176 -31.78 41.10 -93.28
C ARG A 176 -32.88 40.70 -94.26
N LYS A 177 -34.10 40.46 -93.78
CA LYS A 177 -35.27 40.16 -94.62
C LYS A 177 -35.69 41.37 -95.47
N LYS A 178 -35.82 42.56 -94.85
CA LYS A 178 -36.11 43.81 -95.57
C LYS A 178 -35.08 44.10 -96.67
N LEU A 179 -33.80 43.92 -96.36
CA LEU A 179 -32.69 44.09 -97.30
C LEU A 179 -32.79 43.12 -98.48
N GLN A 180 -33.05 41.83 -98.23
CA GLN A 180 -33.29 40.85 -99.30
C GLN A 180 -34.49 41.23 -100.19
N ASP A 181 -35.56 41.79 -99.62
CA ASP A 181 -36.74 42.17 -100.39
C ASP A 181 -36.51 43.44 -101.23
N VAL A 182 -35.74 44.41 -100.71
CA VAL A 182 -35.21 45.54 -101.51
C VAL A 182 -34.29 45.04 -102.63
N GLU A 183 -33.38 44.09 -102.36
CA GLU A 183 -32.50 43.52 -103.40
C GLU A 183 -33.28 42.78 -104.50
N LYS A 184 -34.27 41.96 -104.14
CA LYS A 184 -35.17 41.29 -105.11
C LYS A 184 -35.90 42.33 -105.96
N THR A 185 -36.40 43.40 -105.35
CA THR A 185 -37.12 44.48 -106.04
C THR A 185 -36.20 45.22 -107.01
N LEU A 186 -34.98 45.57 -106.59
CA LEU A 186 -33.94 46.15 -107.45
C LEU A 186 -33.56 45.24 -108.62
N GLN A 187 -33.42 43.94 -108.37
CA GLN A 187 -33.14 42.94 -109.42
C GLN A 187 -34.29 42.84 -110.43
N GLN A 188 -35.55 42.90 -109.97
CA GLN A 188 -36.72 42.88 -110.85
C GLN A 188 -36.79 44.12 -111.75
N TYR A 189 -36.61 45.33 -111.21
CA TYR A 189 -36.60 46.55 -112.03
C TYR A 189 -35.44 46.59 -113.03
N ARG A 190 -34.23 46.17 -112.61
CA ARG A 190 -33.07 46.04 -113.53
C ARG A 190 -33.32 44.99 -114.62
N ALA A 191 -33.94 43.86 -114.29
CA ALA A 191 -34.30 42.83 -115.27
C ALA A 191 -35.39 43.30 -116.25
N GLN A 192 -36.33 44.15 -115.83
CA GLN A 192 -37.33 44.77 -116.71
C GLN A 192 -36.68 45.72 -117.73
N LEU A 193 -35.76 46.59 -117.28
CA LEU A 193 -34.98 47.46 -118.18
C LEU A 193 -34.14 46.66 -119.19
N GLN A 194 -33.52 45.56 -118.76
CA GLN A 194 -32.75 44.68 -119.66
C GLN A 194 -33.65 43.87 -120.61
N GLY A 195 -34.82 43.42 -120.15
CA GLY A 195 -35.77 42.67 -120.97
C GLY A 195 -36.39 43.50 -122.11
N GLY A 196 -36.60 44.80 -121.89
CA GLY A 196 -37.07 45.73 -122.92
C GLY A 196 -36.13 45.85 -124.13
N ALA A 197 -34.84 45.56 -123.97
CA ALA A 197 -33.85 45.66 -125.03
C ALA A 197 -33.76 44.42 -125.96
N CYS A 198 -34.55 43.37 -125.72
CA CYS A 198 -34.39 42.08 -126.41
C CYS A 198 -35.67 41.57 -127.11
N SER A 199 -36.33 42.43 -127.90
CA SER A 199 -37.22 41.95 -128.98
C SER A 199 -37.18 42.85 -130.22
N THR A 200 -37.34 42.24 -131.39
CA THR A 200 -37.40 42.84 -132.75
C THR A 200 -36.13 43.47 -133.35
N VAL A 201 -35.55 42.72 -134.30
CA VAL A 201 -35.05 43.10 -135.66
C VAL A 201 -34.22 44.38 -135.86
N ASP A 202 -33.06 44.17 -136.49
CA ASP A 202 -32.18 45.11 -137.23
C ASP A 202 -32.69 46.54 -137.54
N THR A 203 -32.24 47.54 -136.78
CA THR A 203 -31.84 48.87 -137.33
C THR A 203 -30.99 49.67 -136.32
N PRO A 204 -29.84 50.27 -136.72
CA PRO A 204 -29.04 51.08 -135.81
C PRO A 204 -29.62 52.50 -135.65
N THR A 205 -30.46 52.70 -134.63
CA THR A 205 -30.95 54.02 -134.20
C THR A 205 -30.43 54.33 -132.79
N ILE A 206 -30.04 55.57 -132.53
CA ILE A 206 -29.56 56.02 -131.20
C ILE A 206 -30.73 55.94 -130.20
N PRO A 207 -30.59 55.26 -129.05
CA PRO A 207 -31.61 55.30 -128.01
C PRO A 207 -31.70 56.70 -127.40
N VAL A 208 -32.85 57.34 -127.53
CA VAL A 208 -33.24 58.49 -126.70
C VAL A 208 -34.02 57.91 -125.52
N PRO A 209 -33.61 58.13 -124.26
CA PRO A 209 -34.35 57.63 -123.09
C PRO A 209 -35.78 58.14 -123.10
N THR A 210 -36.76 57.27 -122.83
CA THR A 210 -38.13 57.74 -122.62
C THR A 210 -38.26 58.37 -121.23
N ALA A 211 -39.27 59.22 -121.03
CA ALA A 211 -39.54 59.79 -119.71
C ALA A 211 -39.86 58.72 -118.65
N GLU A 212 -40.34 57.55 -119.06
CA GLU A 212 -40.56 56.41 -118.18
C GLU A 212 -39.24 55.74 -117.75
N ASP A 213 -38.22 55.71 -118.62
CA ASP A 213 -36.92 55.09 -118.32
C ASP A 213 -36.12 55.95 -117.34
N ILE A 214 -36.15 57.27 -117.51
CA ILE A 214 -35.57 58.21 -116.55
C ILE A 214 -36.20 58.03 -115.16
N ALA A 215 -37.53 57.91 -115.08
CA ALA A 215 -38.23 57.65 -113.82
C ALA A 215 -37.92 56.26 -113.22
N ARG A 216 -37.61 55.26 -114.05
CA ARG A 216 -37.14 53.93 -113.61
C ARG A 216 -35.71 53.99 -113.04
N ASP A 217 -34.82 54.75 -113.67
CA ASP A 217 -33.45 54.95 -113.20
C ASP A 217 -33.39 55.80 -111.92
N GLU A 218 -34.26 56.79 -111.77
CA GLU A 218 -34.47 57.54 -110.51
C GLU A 218 -34.94 56.62 -109.38
N LEU A 219 -35.94 55.76 -109.63
CA LEU A 219 -36.43 54.77 -108.66
C LEU A 219 -35.37 53.71 -108.32
N ILE A 220 -34.56 53.27 -109.29
CA ILE A 220 -33.41 52.38 -109.05
C ILE A 220 -32.36 53.07 -108.19
N SER A 221 -32.16 54.38 -108.37
CA SER A 221 -31.24 55.16 -107.54
C SER A 221 -31.74 55.28 -106.09
N SER A 222 -33.02 55.58 -105.86
CA SER A 222 -33.56 55.64 -104.49
C SER A 222 -33.54 54.27 -103.80
N LEU A 223 -33.89 53.19 -104.51
CA LEU A 223 -33.77 51.83 -103.99
C LEU A 223 -32.30 51.43 -103.72
N GLN A 224 -31.33 52.00 -104.43
CA GLN A 224 -29.90 51.80 -104.15
C GLN A 224 -29.43 52.56 -102.90
N GLU A 225 -29.97 53.75 -102.63
CA GLU A 225 -29.72 54.50 -101.40
C GLU A 225 -30.36 53.78 -100.19
N GLU A 226 -31.64 53.38 -100.29
CA GLU A 226 -32.31 52.53 -99.30
C GLU A 226 -31.53 51.24 -99.03
N LEU A 227 -31.02 50.57 -100.08
CA LEU A 227 -30.19 49.38 -99.95
C LEU A 227 -28.87 49.65 -99.22
N ALA A 228 -28.23 50.79 -99.47
CA ALA A 228 -26.99 51.18 -98.82
C ALA A 228 -27.22 51.51 -97.33
N GLU A 229 -28.29 52.24 -97.01
CA GLU A 229 -28.70 52.49 -95.62
C GLU A 229 -29.01 51.18 -94.89
N LYS A 230 -29.79 50.27 -95.50
CA LYS A 230 -30.10 48.96 -94.91
C LYS A 230 -28.85 48.13 -94.67
N LYS A 231 -27.88 48.15 -95.59
CA LYS A 231 -26.57 47.51 -95.39
C LYS A 231 -25.78 48.14 -94.25
N GLN A 232 -25.80 49.46 -94.10
CA GLN A 232 -25.13 50.13 -92.99
C GLN A 232 -25.79 49.87 -91.63
N ILE A 233 -27.14 49.80 -91.58
CA ILE A 233 -27.88 49.45 -90.36
C ILE A 233 -27.56 48.00 -89.95
N LEU A 234 -27.62 47.06 -90.90
CA LEU A 234 -27.34 45.65 -90.63
C LEU A 234 -25.90 45.45 -90.14
N LEU A 235 -24.91 46.08 -90.78
CA LEU A 235 -23.50 45.98 -90.36
C LEU A 235 -23.25 46.56 -88.96
N ARG A 236 -24.00 47.59 -88.55
CA ARG A 236 -23.94 48.11 -87.16
C ARG A 236 -24.52 47.13 -86.16
N LEU A 237 -25.64 46.47 -86.50
CA LEU A 237 -26.25 45.44 -85.65
C LEU A 237 -25.31 44.23 -85.50
N GLU A 238 -24.66 43.78 -86.58
CA GLU A 238 -23.66 42.71 -86.55
C GLU A 238 -22.48 43.05 -85.61
N VAL A 239 -21.92 44.27 -85.68
CA VAL A 239 -20.85 44.69 -84.75
C VAL A 239 -21.32 44.67 -83.29
N THR A 240 -22.51 45.20 -82.99
CA THR A 240 -23.05 45.17 -81.60
C THR A 240 -23.39 43.76 -81.12
N LEU A 241 -23.62 42.81 -82.04
CA LEU A 241 -23.83 41.39 -81.72
C LEU A 241 -22.51 40.69 -81.40
N ASP A 242 -21.45 40.96 -82.15
CA ASP A 242 -20.10 40.45 -81.86
C ASP A 242 -19.56 40.99 -80.53
N GLU A 243 -19.78 42.28 -80.23
CA GLU A 243 -19.45 42.90 -78.95
C GLU A 243 -20.14 42.17 -77.78
N ARG A 244 -21.46 41.98 -77.85
CA ARG A 244 -22.23 41.25 -76.81
C ARG A 244 -21.92 39.75 -76.76
N ALA A 245 -21.52 39.14 -77.87
CA ALA A 245 -21.04 37.76 -77.87
C ALA A 245 -19.73 37.60 -77.07
N ILE A 246 -18.82 38.58 -77.17
CA ILE A 246 -17.58 38.63 -76.38
C ILE A 246 -17.89 38.90 -74.89
N GLU A 247 -18.82 39.80 -74.58
CA GLU A 247 -19.23 40.07 -73.19
C GLU A 247 -19.92 38.85 -72.55
N SER A 248 -20.83 38.19 -73.26
CA SER A 248 -21.47 36.93 -72.81
C SER A 248 -20.45 35.80 -72.59
N GLN A 249 -19.44 35.66 -73.46
CA GLN A 249 -18.33 34.70 -73.24
C GLN A 249 -17.47 35.08 -72.02
N THR A 250 -17.25 36.37 -71.80
CA THR A 250 -16.47 36.88 -70.66
C THR A 250 -17.20 36.64 -69.34
N LEU A 251 -18.51 36.91 -69.28
CA LEU A 251 -19.36 36.61 -68.12
C LEU A 251 -19.42 35.10 -67.84
N LYS A 252 -19.61 34.26 -68.87
CA LYS A 252 -19.56 32.79 -68.72
C LYS A 252 -18.23 32.30 -68.13
N LYS A 253 -17.10 32.88 -68.54
CA LYS A 253 -15.81 32.54 -67.96
C LYS A 253 -15.70 32.98 -66.50
N GLN A 254 -16.08 34.21 -66.18
CA GLN A 254 -16.08 34.73 -64.79
C GLN A 254 -16.98 33.90 -63.87
N LEU A 255 -18.11 33.42 -64.39
CA LEU A 255 -19.02 32.52 -63.69
C LEU A 255 -18.34 31.16 -63.43
N LEU A 256 -17.80 30.48 -64.45
CA LEU A 256 -17.07 29.21 -64.27
C LEU A 256 -15.87 29.32 -63.31
N ASP A 257 -15.06 30.38 -63.42
CA ASP A 257 -13.93 30.65 -62.52
C ASP A 257 -14.41 30.87 -61.06
N SER A 258 -15.60 31.45 -60.88
CA SER A 258 -16.24 31.67 -59.57
C SER A 258 -16.93 30.42 -59.02
N GLU A 259 -17.52 29.57 -59.86
CA GLU A 259 -18.11 28.28 -59.48
C GLU A 259 -17.02 27.33 -58.97
N ALA A 260 -15.89 27.25 -59.69
CA ALA A 260 -14.73 26.48 -59.26
C ALA A 260 -14.16 27.00 -57.92
N SER A 261 -14.21 28.32 -57.69
CA SER A 261 -13.78 28.94 -56.44
C SER A 261 -14.73 28.61 -55.28
N LEU A 262 -16.06 28.73 -55.48
CA LEU A 262 -17.07 28.34 -54.49
C LEU A 262 -16.95 26.85 -54.13
N GLU A 263 -16.80 25.99 -55.12
CA GLU A 263 -16.67 24.55 -54.93
C GLU A 263 -15.37 24.17 -54.19
N ALA A 264 -14.29 24.97 -54.33
CA ALA A 264 -13.10 24.82 -53.52
C ALA A 264 -13.31 25.26 -52.06
N LEU A 265 -14.04 26.34 -51.79
CA LEU A 265 -14.34 26.78 -50.42
C LEU A 265 -15.34 25.86 -49.71
N LYS A 266 -16.34 25.29 -50.39
CA LYS A 266 -17.22 24.26 -49.81
C LYS A 266 -16.42 23.06 -49.29
N ARG A 267 -15.50 22.54 -50.11
CA ARG A 267 -14.62 21.42 -49.75
C ARG A 267 -13.56 21.76 -48.70
N ALA A 268 -13.41 23.04 -48.35
CA ALA A 268 -12.62 23.48 -47.20
C ALA A 268 -13.49 23.55 -45.94
N ASP A 269 -14.69 24.14 -46.04
CA ASP A 269 -15.70 24.22 -44.97
C ASP A 269 -16.13 22.81 -44.48
N GLU A 270 -16.38 21.87 -45.41
CA GLU A 270 -16.65 20.46 -45.09
C GLU A 270 -15.50 19.81 -44.30
N LYS A 271 -14.24 20.02 -44.71
CA LYS A 271 -13.08 19.46 -44.00
C LYS A 271 -12.86 20.08 -42.62
N GLN A 272 -13.13 21.36 -42.47
CA GLN A 272 -13.06 22.01 -41.16
C GLN A 272 -14.22 21.58 -40.26
N ARG A 273 -15.42 21.36 -40.82
CA ARG A 273 -16.55 20.75 -40.12
C ARG A 273 -16.18 19.35 -39.60
N ASP A 274 -15.65 18.47 -40.45
CA ASP A 274 -15.23 17.12 -40.07
C ASP A 274 -14.15 17.15 -38.97
N ALA A 275 -13.19 18.06 -39.08
CA ALA A 275 -12.12 18.22 -38.09
C ALA A 275 -12.65 18.75 -36.74
N VAL A 276 -13.58 19.72 -36.75
CA VAL A 276 -14.29 20.20 -35.56
C VAL A 276 -15.11 19.08 -34.93
N GLU A 277 -15.79 18.24 -35.71
CA GLU A 277 -16.66 17.17 -35.19
C GLU A 277 -15.86 16.02 -34.55
N ASP A 278 -14.69 15.64 -35.11
CA ASP A 278 -13.75 14.70 -34.47
C ASP A 278 -13.10 15.29 -33.22
N LEU A 279 -12.58 16.53 -33.26
CA LEU A 279 -11.97 17.17 -32.09
C LEU A 279 -12.98 17.41 -30.95
N THR A 280 -14.22 17.78 -31.27
CA THR A 280 -15.32 17.87 -30.30
C THR A 280 -15.65 16.49 -29.73
N SER A 281 -15.70 15.45 -30.57
CA SER A 281 -15.91 14.06 -30.11
C SER A 281 -14.79 13.56 -29.19
N ARG A 282 -13.54 13.99 -29.41
CA ARG A 282 -12.40 13.71 -28.52
C ARG A 282 -12.50 14.49 -27.21
N LEU A 283 -12.91 15.76 -27.27
CA LEU A 283 -13.16 16.58 -26.09
C LEU A 283 -14.25 16.00 -25.19
N CYS A 284 -15.38 15.58 -25.76
CA CYS A 284 -16.45 14.97 -24.96
C CYS A 284 -15.97 13.71 -24.22
N ARG A 285 -15.14 12.87 -24.86
CA ARG A 285 -14.54 11.69 -24.20
C ARG A 285 -13.59 12.10 -23.08
N LEU A 286 -12.68 13.03 -23.34
CA LEU A 286 -11.72 13.52 -22.35
C LEU A 286 -12.42 14.22 -21.18
N GLN A 287 -13.55 14.90 -21.42
CA GLN A 287 -14.41 15.44 -20.37
C GLN A 287 -15.10 14.34 -19.54
N THR A 288 -15.66 13.29 -20.16
CA THR A 288 -16.26 12.18 -19.39
C THR A 288 -15.22 11.40 -18.59
N ASP A 289 -14.01 11.23 -19.14
CA ASP A 289 -12.89 10.58 -18.44
C ASP A 289 -12.42 11.47 -17.27
N TYR A 290 -12.32 12.79 -17.45
CA TYR A 290 -12.03 13.75 -16.39
C TYR A 290 -13.11 13.81 -15.31
N GLU A 291 -14.39 13.83 -15.68
CA GLU A 291 -15.51 13.83 -14.74
C GLU A 291 -15.50 12.57 -13.87
N PHE A 292 -15.23 11.40 -14.48
CA PHE A 292 -15.04 10.14 -13.75
C PHE A 292 -13.82 10.19 -12.81
N LEU A 293 -12.65 10.66 -13.28
CA LEU A 293 -11.44 10.80 -12.45
C LEU A 293 -11.64 11.78 -11.30
N ARG A 294 -12.43 12.84 -11.51
CA ARG A 294 -12.77 13.84 -10.49
C ARG A 294 -13.73 13.27 -9.45
N GLU A 295 -14.73 12.49 -9.86
CA GLU A 295 -15.59 11.74 -8.94
C GLU A 295 -14.79 10.72 -8.12
N GLU A 296 -13.89 9.96 -8.75
CA GLU A 296 -12.98 9.02 -8.09
C GLU A 296 -12.06 9.74 -7.08
N SER A 297 -11.46 10.87 -7.48
CA SER A 297 -10.66 11.74 -6.61
C SER A 297 -11.45 12.25 -5.41
N GLN A 298 -12.73 12.61 -5.62
CA GLN A 298 -13.60 13.12 -4.56
C GLN A 298 -14.07 12.01 -3.61
N ILE A 299 -14.31 10.79 -4.11
CA ILE A 299 -14.57 9.59 -3.29
C ILE A 299 -13.34 9.30 -2.42
N VAL A 300 -12.15 9.19 -3.02
CA VAL A 300 -10.89 8.93 -2.27
C VAL A 300 -10.61 10.02 -1.24
N LYS A 301 -10.90 11.29 -1.55
CA LYS A 301 -10.79 12.41 -0.58
C LYS A 301 -11.80 12.27 0.58
N SER A 302 -13.02 11.77 0.33
CA SER A 302 -14.00 11.49 1.39
C SER A 302 -13.62 10.28 2.24
N GLU A 303 -13.18 9.17 1.63
CA GLU A 303 -12.70 7.97 2.35
C GLU A 303 -11.46 8.29 3.20
N ALA A 304 -10.53 9.10 2.67
CA ALA A 304 -9.39 9.60 3.44
C ALA A 304 -9.82 10.48 4.63
N SER A 305 -10.87 11.30 4.48
CA SER A 305 -11.42 12.11 5.59
C SER A 305 -12.10 11.23 6.65
N GLU A 306 -12.87 10.22 6.25
CA GLU A 306 -13.46 9.25 7.19
C GLU A 306 -12.36 8.43 7.91
N HIS A 307 -11.28 8.07 7.22
CA HIS A 307 -10.12 7.42 7.83
C HIS A 307 -9.35 8.34 8.78
N GLN A 308 -9.19 9.63 8.45
CA GLN A 308 -8.61 10.65 9.34
C GLN A 308 -9.45 10.79 10.62
N GLU A 309 -10.78 10.94 10.51
CA GLU A 309 -11.68 11.01 11.68
C GLU A 309 -11.64 9.71 12.51
N MET A 310 -11.56 8.55 11.87
CA MET A 310 -11.43 7.25 12.54
C MET A 310 -10.08 7.10 13.27
N ALA A 311 -8.99 7.59 12.68
CA ALA A 311 -7.66 7.62 13.29
C ALA A 311 -7.64 8.56 14.51
N GLU A 312 -8.13 9.79 14.37
CA GLU A 312 -8.29 10.71 15.51
C GLU A 312 -9.20 10.13 16.60
N ALA A 313 -10.29 9.46 16.24
CA ALA A 313 -11.15 8.79 17.20
C ALA A 313 -10.45 7.61 17.88
N ALA A 314 -9.52 6.92 17.20
CA ALA A 314 -8.66 5.91 17.81
C ALA A 314 -7.64 6.56 18.77
N GLU A 315 -6.94 7.62 18.37
CA GLU A 315 -6.02 8.35 19.25
C GLU A 315 -6.70 8.93 20.50
N ARG A 316 -7.92 9.48 20.36
CA ARG A 316 -8.70 9.98 21.49
C ARG A 316 -8.99 8.84 22.47
N ARG A 317 -9.43 7.67 21.97
CA ARG A 317 -9.62 6.44 22.78
C ARG A 317 -8.31 5.93 23.40
N CYS A 318 -7.17 6.03 22.71
CA CYS A 318 -5.87 5.69 23.27
C CYS A 318 -5.49 6.64 24.42
N ARG A 319 -5.67 7.96 24.24
CA ARG A 319 -5.46 8.96 25.29
C ARG A 319 -6.40 8.76 26.50
N ASP A 320 -7.67 8.46 26.25
CA ASP A 320 -8.63 8.11 27.31
C ASP A 320 -8.20 6.86 28.08
N LEU A 321 -7.72 5.82 27.38
CA LEU A 321 -7.18 4.60 27.99
C LEU A 321 -5.86 4.84 28.72
N GLU A 322 -4.98 5.72 28.24
CA GLU A 322 -3.75 6.11 28.93
C GLU A 322 -4.05 6.90 30.21
N GLU A 323 -4.98 7.86 30.17
CA GLU A 323 -5.40 8.62 31.35
C GLU A 323 -6.15 7.71 32.35
N GLN A 324 -6.96 6.75 31.87
CA GLN A 324 -7.53 5.70 32.73
C GLN A 324 -6.44 4.78 33.34
N ASN A 325 -5.44 4.35 32.58
CA ASN A 325 -4.33 3.55 33.10
C ASN A 325 -3.48 4.34 34.12
N LYS A 326 -3.33 5.64 33.93
CA LYS A 326 -2.65 6.57 34.84
C LYS A 326 -3.47 6.85 36.10
N GLN A 327 -4.79 6.95 35.98
CA GLN A 327 -5.71 6.98 37.13
C GLN A 327 -5.73 5.65 37.89
N LEU A 328 -5.69 4.51 37.21
CA LEU A 328 -5.58 3.19 37.83
C LEU A 328 -4.24 2.99 38.53
N LYS A 329 -3.12 3.42 37.92
CA LYS A 329 -1.80 3.43 38.59
C LYS A 329 -1.82 4.29 39.84
N LYS A 330 -2.32 5.53 39.75
CA LYS A 330 -2.53 6.37 40.93
C LYS A 330 -3.43 5.70 41.96
N MET A 331 -4.54 5.07 41.57
CA MET A 331 -5.38 4.32 42.50
C MET A 331 -4.69 3.10 43.14
N VAL A 332 -3.62 2.55 42.54
CA VAL A 332 -2.79 1.47 43.12
C VAL A 332 -1.62 2.03 43.95
N GLU A 333 -1.17 3.25 43.67
CA GLU A 333 -0.14 3.99 44.43
C GLU A 333 -0.73 4.69 45.67
N ASP A 334 -1.94 5.26 45.55
CA ASP A 334 -2.74 5.94 46.59
C ASP A 334 -3.59 4.95 47.41
N GLN A 335 -3.88 3.75 46.90
CA GLN A 335 -4.36 2.66 47.75
C GLN A 335 -3.21 2.21 48.63
N ASP A 336 -3.26 2.61 49.90
CA ASP A 336 -2.40 2.06 50.95
C ASP A 336 -2.48 0.53 50.91
N MET A 337 -1.44 -0.08 50.34
CA MET A 337 -1.36 -1.52 50.15
C MET A 337 -1.39 -2.26 51.50
N GLY A 338 -1.04 -1.60 52.61
CA GLY A 338 -1.27 -2.15 53.95
C GLY A 338 -2.75 -2.35 54.26
N ALA A 339 -3.60 -1.38 53.92
CA ALA A 339 -5.05 -1.46 54.10
C ALA A 339 -5.69 -2.47 53.13
N VAL A 340 -5.27 -2.49 51.86
CA VAL A 340 -5.78 -3.45 50.87
C VAL A 340 -5.34 -4.88 51.20
N ILE A 341 -4.07 -5.10 51.61
CA ILE A 341 -3.60 -6.41 52.07
C ILE A 341 -4.31 -6.83 53.36
N ALA A 342 -4.58 -5.92 54.30
CA ALA A 342 -5.36 -6.24 55.50
C ALA A 342 -6.80 -6.67 55.18
N GLN A 343 -7.48 -5.96 54.27
CA GLN A 343 -8.82 -6.32 53.82
C GLN A 343 -8.82 -7.61 53.00
N LEU A 344 -7.84 -7.81 52.11
CA LEU A 344 -7.68 -9.05 51.34
C LEU A 344 -7.39 -10.24 52.28
N ASN A 345 -6.53 -10.11 53.28
CA ASN A 345 -6.26 -11.16 54.26
C ASN A 345 -7.51 -11.49 55.09
N SER A 346 -8.26 -10.49 55.56
CA SER A 346 -9.55 -10.69 56.24
C SER A 346 -10.56 -11.43 55.35
N ASN A 347 -10.65 -11.03 54.07
CA ASN A 347 -11.45 -11.73 53.08
C ASN A 347 -10.95 -13.17 52.82
N LEU A 348 -9.63 -13.40 52.86
CA LEU A 348 -8.99 -14.70 52.62
C LEU A 348 -9.23 -15.64 53.81
N GLU A 349 -9.15 -15.15 55.05
CA GLU A 349 -9.58 -15.89 56.26
C GLU A 349 -11.08 -16.24 56.22
N GLU A 350 -11.93 -15.33 55.74
CA GLU A 350 -13.36 -15.61 55.53
C GLU A 350 -13.57 -16.66 54.43
N LYS A 351 -12.89 -16.53 53.28
CA LYS A 351 -12.98 -17.54 52.20
C LYS A 351 -12.40 -18.87 52.63
N GLU A 352 -11.34 -18.91 53.43
CA GLU A 352 -10.85 -20.15 54.05
C GLU A 352 -11.87 -20.77 55.00
N ARG A 353 -12.59 -19.98 55.80
CA ARG A 353 -13.68 -20.48 56.65
C ARG A 353 -14.80 -21.08 55.81
N VAL A 354 -15.25 -20.35 54.78
CA VAL A 354 -16.28 -20.82 53.83
C VAL A 354 -15.80 -22.04 53.04
N ILE A 355 -14.52 -22.14 52.66
CA ILE A 355 -13.95 -23.33 52.02
C ILE A 355 -13.95 -24.51 52.99
N LYS A 356 -13.56 -24.33 54.26
CA LYS A 356 -13.59 -25.40 55.28
C LYS A 356 -15.02 -25.89 55.56
N GLU A 357 -16.00 -24.98 55.53
CA GLU A 357 -17.44 -25.31 55.62
C GLU A 357 -17.96 -26.01 54.36
N LEU A 358 -17.62 -25.54 53.15
CA LEU A 358 -18.00 -26.16 51.88
C LEU A 358 -17.34 -27.53 51.70
N GLU A 359 -16.08 -27.70 52.11
CA GLU A 359 -15.42 -29.01 52.18
C GLU A 359 -16.15 -29.95 53.15
N GLN A 360 -16.60 -29.44 54.30
CA GLN A 360 -17.35 -30.26 55.25
C GLN A 360 -18.70 -30.68 54.67
N ASN A 361 -19.45 -29.74 54.10
CA ASN A 361 -20.69 -30.01 53.38
C ASN A 361 -20.46 -30.99 52.21
N LEU A 362 -19.33 -30.92 51.51
CA LEU A 362 -18.96 -31.87 50.45
C LEU A 362 -18.54 -33.25 51.00
N ARG A 363 -17.92 -33.33 52.18
CA ARG A 363 -17.67 -34.61 52.88
C ARG A 363 -18.99 -35.27 53.29
N ASP A 364 -19.91 -34.50 53.85
CA ASP A 364 -21.21 -34.99 54.31
C ASP A 364 -22.14 -35.35 53.14
N LEU A 365 -22.18 -34.54 52.06
CA LEU A 365 -22.86 -34.87 50.80
C LEU A 365 -22.27 -36.12 50.13
N ARG A 366 -20.94 -36.34 50.19
CA ARG A 366 -20.32 -37.59 49.70
C ARG A 366 -20.73 -38.78 50.57
N HIS A 367 -20.79 -38.62 51.89
CA HIS A 367 -21.27 -39.67 52.79
C HIS A 367 -22.75 -40.02 52.56
N GLU A 368 -23.63 -39.04 52.32
CA GLU A 368 -25.02 -39.31 51.94
C GLU A 368 -25.14 -39.91 50.53
N HIS A 369 -24.40 -39.40 49.55
CA HIS A 369 -24.35 -40.01 48.22
C HIS A 369 -23.90 -41.48 48.29
N ASP A 370 -22.87 -41.79 49.07
CA ASP A 370 -22.36 -43.17 49.20
C ASP A 370 -23.31 -44.06 50.02
N ARG A 371 -24.06 -43.51 50.99
CA ARG A 371 -25.18 -44.20 51.65
C ARG A 371 -26.29 -44.56 50.66
N VAL A 372 -26.77 -43.58 49.88
CA VAL A 372 -27.82 -43.77 48.87
C VAL A 372 -27.35 -44.73 47.76
N LYS A 373 -26.10 -44.60 47.30
CA LYS A 373 -25.50 -45.49 46.31
C LYS A 373 -25.34 -46.92 46.84
N ALA A 374 -24.95 -47.10 48.10
CA ALA A 374 -24.89 -48.43 48.72
C ALA A 374 -26.29 -49.05 48.86
N ALA A 375 -27.31 -48.26 49.20
CA ALA A 375 -28.70 -48.72 49.24
C ALA A 375 -29.21 -49.12 47.84
N LEU A 376 -28.95 -48.32 46.81
CA LEU A 376 -29.33 -48.62 45.42
C LEU A 376 -28.58 -49.83 44.85
N ILE A 377 -27.30 -50.01 45.18
CA ILE A 377 -26.52 -51.22 44.82
C ILE A 377 -27.11 -52.45 45.51
N LYS A 378 -27.53 -52.33 46.77
CA LYS A 378 -28.21 -53.42 47.49
C LYS A 378 -29.54 -53.77 46.82
N GLU A 379 -30.41 -52.79 46.57
CA GLU A 379 -31.73 -53.01 45.97
C GLU A 379 -31.60 -53.59 44.56
N THR A 380 -30.72 -53.06 43.71
CA THR A 380 -30.49 -53.60 42.36
C THR A 380 -29.89 -55.01 42.39
N ALA A 381 -29.05 -55.35 43.38
CA ALA A 381 -28.58 -56.72 43.57
C ALA A 381 -29.71 -57.67 43.99
N GLU A 382 -30.62 -57.24 44.87
CA GLU A 382 -31.80 -58.01 45.30
C GLU A 382 -32.80 -58.19 44.13
N GLN A 383 -33.02 -57.15 43.32
CA GLN A 383 -33.83 -57.23 42.09
C GLN A 383 -33.19 -58.17 41.05
N LEU A 384 -31.87 -58.12 40.84
CA LEU A 384 -31.15 -59.02 39.92
C LEU A 384 -31.14 -60.47 40.42
N ALA A 385 -31.10 -60.72 41.73
CA ALA A 385 -31.27 -62.05 42.29
C ALA A 385 -32.68 -62.60 41.99
N ALA A 386 -33.73 -61.82 42.28
CA ALA A 386 -35.10 -62.20 41.96
C ALA A 386 -35.37 -62.38 40.45
N GLN A 387 -34.69 -61.62 39.58
CA GLN A 387 -34.70 -61.87 38.14
C GLN A 387 -34.03 -63.19 37.76
N ARG A 388 -32.86 -63.51 38.35
CA ARG A 388 -32.17 -64.79 38.11
C ARG A 388 -33.03 -65.99 38.51
N GLU A 389 -33.65 -65.96 39.69
CA GLU A 389 -34.57 -67.02 40.13
C GLU A 389 -35.76 -67.20 39.16
N ARG A 390 -36.34 -66.09 38.66
CA ARG A 390 -37.41 -66.14 37.64
C ARG A 390 -36.91 -66.71 36.31
N HIS A 391 -35.71 -66.35 35.88
CA HIS A 391 -35.11 -66.89 34.65
C HIS A 391 -34.74 -68.37 34.80
N GLU A 392 -34.29 -68.82 35.97
CA GLU A 392 -34.00 -70.23 36.26
C GLU A 392 -35.30 -71.08 36.31
N ALA A 393 -36.37 -70.56 36.91
CA ALA A 393 -37.70 -71.14 36.85
C ALA A 393 -38.25 -71.20 35.40
N SER A 394 -37.99 -70.16 34.59
CA SER A 394 -38.40 -70.14 33.18
C SER A 394 -37.56 -71.09 32.31
N LEU A 395 -36.25 -71.19 32.55
CA LEU A 395 -35.35 -72.13 31.85
C LEU A 395 -35.64 -73.59 32.20
N THR A 396 -36.00 -73.89 33.46
CA THR A 396 -36.41 -75.25 33.85
C THR A 396 -37.75 -75.64 33.23
N LEU A 397 -38.73 -74.73 33.16
CA LEU A 397 -39.96 -74.92 32.39
C LEU A 397 -39.68 -75.14 30.90
N LEU A 398 -38.85 -74.29 30.27
CA LEU A 398 -38.52 -74.39 28.85
C LEU A 398 -37.73 -75.68 28.55
N LYS A 399 -36.84 -76.11 29.45
CA LYS A 399 -36.14 -77.39 29.35
C LYS A 399 -37.12 -78.56 29.39
N ASN A 400 -38.04 -78.59 30.35
CA ASN A 400 -39.08 -79.62 30.42
C ASN A 400 -39.92 -79.68 29.13
N GLU A 401 -40.15 -78.54 28.48
CA GLU A 401 -40.87 -78.47 27.20
C GLU A 401 -40.02 -78.94 26.01
N VAL A 402 -38.71 -78.65 25.99
CA VAL A 402 -37.75 -79.19 25.02
C VAL A 402 -37.61 -80.71 25.18
N ASP A 403 -37.56 -81.22 26.41
CA ASP A 403 -37.46 -82.66 26.70
C ASP A 403 -38.73 -83.40 26.20
N LYS A 404 -39.94 -82.83 26.35
CA LYS A 404 -41.16 -83.35 25.70
C LYS A 404 -41.07 -83.31 24.17
N ASN A 405 -40.64 -82.19 23.60
CA ASN A 405 -40.59 -82.00 22.14
C ASN A 405 -39.54 -82.91 21.48
N THR A 406 -38.43 -83.21 22.15
CA THR A 406 -37.43 -84.18 21.67
C THR A 406 -37.93 -85.61 21.79
N ALA A 407 -38.66 -85.97 22.84
CA ALA A 407 -39.34 -87.26 22.95
C ALA A 407 -40.34 -87.46 21.80
N HIS A 408 -41.25 -86.50 21.56
CA HIS A 408 -42.22 -86.57 20.47
C HIS A 408 -41.58 -86.62 19.07
N ARG A 409 -40.46 -85.90 18.85
CA ARG A 409 -39.67 -86.00 17.61
C ARG A 409 -38.97 -87.35 17.46
N SER A 410 -38.51 -87.97 18.55
CA SER A 410 -37.96 -89.33 18.51
C SER A 410 -39.02 -90.38 18.18
N GLU A 411 -40.27 -90.12 18.56
CA GLU A 411 -41.42 -90.98 18.27
C GLU A 411 -41.81 -90.90 16.79
N THR A 412 -42.03 -89.68 16.27
CA THR A 412 -42.35 -89.46 14.85
C THR A 412 -41.21 -89.82 13.89
N LEU A 413 -39.95 -89.72 14.31
CA LEU A 413 -38.81 -90.25 13.53
C LEU A 413 -38.89 -91.77 13.36
N LYS A 414 -39.28 -92.54 14.39
CA LYS A 414 -39.46 -94.00 14.27
C LYS A 414 -40.60 -94.37 13.34
N GLU A 415 -41.69 -93.60 13.35
CA GLU A 415 -42.80 -93.79 12.41
C GLU A 415 -42.35 -93.55 10.96
N LEU A 416 -41.57 -92.49 10.72
CA LEU A 416 -41.00 -92.18 9.40
C LEU A 416 -39.94 -93.19 8.95
N GLU A 417 -39.10 -93.69 9.87
CA GLU A 417 -38.17 -94.80 9.60
C GLU A 417 -38.93 -96.09 9.22
N GLY A 418 -40.07 -96.36 9.85
CA GLY A 418 -40.98 -97.45 9.46
C GLY A 418 -41.49 -97.29 8.03
N GLN A 419 -42.05 -96.12 7.71
CA GLN A 419 -42.56 -95.80 6.37
C GLN A 419 -41.46 -95.85 5.29
N LEU A 420 -40.23 -95.42 5.62
CA LEU A 420 -39.09 -95.46 4.70
C LEU A 420 -38.69 -96.90 4.35
N ASN A 421 -38.65 -97.80 5.35
CA ASN A 421 -38.37 -99.22 5.11
C ASN A 421 -39.44 -99.88 4.22
N GLU A 422 -40.72 -99.52 4.40
CA GLU A 422 -41.82 -100.03 3.59
C GLU A 422 -41.75 -99.53 2.13
N LEU A 423 -41.46 -98.25 1.92
CA LEU A 423 -41.18 -97.66 0.59
C LEU A 423 -39.92 -98.24 -0.06
N GLN A 424 -38.91 -98.60 0.74
CA GLN A 424 -37.69 -99.24 0.24
C GLN A 424 -37.96 -100.66 -0.26
N CYS A 425 -38.84 -101.41 0.42
CA CYS A 425 -39.32 -102.71 -0.04
C CYS A 425 -40.11 -102.63 -1.36
N GLN A 426 -40.98 -101.62 -1.51
CA GLN A 426 -41.68 -101.34 -2.77
C GLN A 426 -40.70 -100.99 -3.91
N ASN A 427 -39.63 -100.23 -3.62
CA ASN A 427 -38.59 -99.89 -4.60
C ASN A 427 -37.77 -101.09 -5.07
N SER A 428 -37.48 -102.07 -4.20
CA SER A 428 -36.85 -103.33 -4.65
C SER A 428 -37.73 -104.08 -5.66
N HIS A 429 -39.04 -104.18 -5.41
CA HIS A 429 -39.95 -104.88 -6.31
C HIS A 429 -40.10 -104.18 -7.67
N LEU A 430 -40.16 -102.85 -7.70
CA LEU A 430 -40.17 -102.09 -8.96
C LEU A 430 -38.87 -102.24 -9.77
N ARG A 431 -37.71 -102.42 -9.12
CA ARG A 431 -36.43 -102.66 -9.81
C ARG A 431 -36.38 -104.03 -10.50
N GLU A 432 -36.98 -105.07 -9.94
CA GLU A 432 -37.12 -106.37 -10.63
C GLU A 432 -37.98 -106.24 -11.89
N GLN A 433 -39.11 -105.52 -11.81
CA GLN A 433 -39.99 -105.28 -12.97
C GLN A 433 -39.29 -104.48 -14.08
N LEU A 434 -38.42 -103.52 -13.74
CA LEU A 434 -37.63 -102.75 -14.71
C LEU A 434 -36.49 -103.59 -15.32
N SER A 435 -35.88 -104.50 -14.55
CA SER A 435 -34.87 -105.44 -15.06
C SER A 435 -35.43 -106.30 -16.21
N MET A 436 -36.69 -106.74 -16.10
CA MET A 436 -37.36 -107.48 -17.18
C MET A 436 -37.67 -106.64 -18.42
N LYS A 437 -37.72 -105.31 -18.33
CA LYS A 437 -37.88 -104.42 -19.50
C LYS A 437 -36.57 -104.17 -20.24
N ALA A 438 -35.46 -103.99 -19.51
CA ALA A 438 -34.16 -103.70 -20.11
C ALA A 438 -33.72 -104.78 -21.14
N GLY A 439 -33.98 -106.06 -20.84
CA GLY A 439 -33.72 -107.17 -21.76
C GLY A 439 -34.53 -107.17 -23.07
N VAL A 440 -35.56 -106.32 -23.20
CA VAL A 440 -36.33 -106.14 -24.44
C VAL A 440 -35.77 -105.01 -25.30
N GLU A 441 -35.07 -104.03 -24.70
CA GLU A 441 -34.52 -102.87 -25.41
C GLU A 441 -33.17 -103.19 -26.09
N GLU A 442 -32.36 -104.09 -25.53
CA GLU A 442 -31.09 -104.53 -26.17
C GLU A 442 -31.30 -105.21 -27.54
N ASP A 443 -32.40 -105.94 -27.72
CA ASP A 443 -32.73 -106.63 -28.98
C ASP A 443 -33.40 -105.72 -30.05
N LEU A 444 -33.71 -104.47 -29.68
CA LEU A 444 -34.10 -103.42 -30.61
C LEU A 444 -32.90 -102.64 -31.12
N GLN A 445 -31.97 -102.22 -30.24
CA GLN A 445 -30.79 -101.42 -30.65
C GLN A 445 -29.91 -102.15 -31.68
N ARG A 446 -29.79 -103.48 -31.57
CA ARG A 446 -29.06 -104.33 -32.55
C ARG A 446 -29.61 -104.26 -33.98
N ARG A 447 -30.84 -103.77 -34.21
CA ARG A 447 -31.47 -103.68 -35.53
C ARG A 447 -31.21 -102.33 -36.22
N ASP A 448 -31.21 -101.23 -35.49
CA ASP A 448 -31.07 -99.89 -36.07
C ASP A 448 -29.65 -99.60 -36.61
N GLU A 449 -28.61 -100.17 -35.98
CA GLU A 449 -27.22 -99.98 -36.41
C GLU A 449 -26.87 -100.70 -37.73
N ALA A 450 -27.75 -101.59 -38.21
CA ALA A 450 -27.63 -102.22 -39.52
C ALA A 450 -28.13 -101.31 -40.66
N LEU A 451 -29.19 -100.53 -40.43
CA LEU A 451 -29.85 -99.72 -41.47
C LEU A 451 -28.97 -98.56 -41.97
N LYS A 452 -28.35 -97.82 -41.05
CA LYS A 452 -27.53 -96.62 -41.35
C LYS A 452 -26.31 -96.87 -42.26
N ARG A 453 -25.95 -98.13 -42.52
CA ARG A 453 -24.84 -98.51 -43.42
C ARG A 453 -25.28 -98.73 -44.87
N LEU A 454 -26.57 -98.84 -45.15
CA LEU A 454 -27.10 -99.13 -46.50
C LEU A 454 -27.47 -97.87 -47.29
N GLU A 455 -27.93 -96.81 -46.62
CA GLU A 455 -28.42 -95.58 -47.27
C GLU A 455 -27.31 -94.79 -47.99
N ALA A 456 -26.06 -94.90 -47.54
CA ALA A 456 -24.91 -94.21 -48.10
C ALA A 456 -24.52 -94.64 -49.54
N HIS A 457 -25.05 -95.75 -50.05
CA HIS A 457 -24.67 -96.33 -51.35
C HIS A 457 -25.61 -96.02 -52.53
N LEU A 458 -26.74 -95.33 -52.31
CA LEU A 458 -27.84 -95.29 -53.29
C LEU A 458 -27.88 -94.02 -54.18
N VAL A 459 -27.22 -92.93 -53.76
CA VAL A 459 -27.31 -91.60 -54.41
C VAL A 459 -26.57 -91.53 -55.76
N GLU A 460 -25.55 -92.37 -55.98
CA GLU A 460 -24.62 -92.32 -57.12
C GLU A 460 -25.27 -92.57 -58.52
N VAL A 461 -26.48 -93.16 -58.56
CA VAL A 461 -26.98 -93.87 -59.76
C VAL A 461 -27.88 -93.04 -60.69
N GLN A 462 -28.64 -92.06 -60.18
CA GLN A 462 -29.81 -91.52 -60.90
C GLN A 462 -29.53 -90.51 -62.05
N ARG A 463 -28.27 -90.11 -62.28
CA ARG A 463 -27.88 -89.00 -63.17
C ARG A 463 -27.94 -89.30 -64.70
N ARG A 464 -28.91 -90.09 -65.20
CA ARG A 464 -28.73 -90.76 -66.52
C ARG A 464 -29.92 -90.98 -67.48
N SER A 465 -31.09 -90.33 -67.33
CA SER A 465 -32.24 -90.61 -68.23
C SER A 465 -33.02 -89.38 -68.72
N SER A 466 -33.08 -89.19 -70.06
CA SER A 466 -34.06 -88.39 -70.85
C SER A 466 -34.21 -86.87 -70.56
N HIS A 467 -34.17 -85.89 -71.48
CA HIS A 467 -33.88 -85.73 -72.93
C HIS A 467 -34.95 -85.99 -74.03
N LEU A 468 -35.74 -87.07 -74.02
CA LEU A 468 -36.05 -87.78 -75.29
C LEU A 468 -37.33 -87.40 -76.10
N GLU A 469 -38.12 -86.39 -75.73
CA GLU A 469 -39.41 -86.10 -76.40
C GLU A 469 -39.46 -84.72 -77.07
N GLU A 470 -38.67 -84.61 -78.13
CA GLU A 470 -38.56 -83.42 -78.96
C GLU A 470 -39.48 -83.48 -80.21
N GLN A 471 -39.91 -82.31 -80.68
CA GLN A 471 -40.02 -81.98 -82.12
C GLN A 471 -41.20 -82.49 -82.99
N LEU A 472 -41.23 -81.90 -84.20
CA LEU A 472 -41.80 -82.37 -85.47
C LEU A 472 -43.33 -82.45 -85.65
N LYS A 473 -43.90 -81.27 -85.94
CA LYS A 473 -44.79 -81.11 -87.10
C LYS A 473 -43.96 -81.04 -88.39
N GLU A 474 -44.38 -81.75 -89.43
CA GLU A 474 -44.29 -81.26 -90.83
C GLU A 474 -45.42 -80.22 -91.03
N LYS A 475 -45.32 -79.14 -91.81
CA LYS A 475 -44.71 -78.86 -93.13
C LYS A 475 -45.42 -79.49 -94.32
N SER A 476 -46.50 -78.83 -94.80
CA SER A 476 -46.75 -78.58 -96.24
C SER A 476 -48.12 -77.90 -96.46
N VAL A 477 -48.31 -77.04 -97.45
CA VAL A 477 -47.39 -75.99 -97.94
C VAL A 477 -48.23 -74.85 -98.51
N MET A 478 -49.28 -75.17 -99.28
CA MET A 478 -50.02 -74.20 -100.12
C MET A 478 -51.01 -73.27 -99.39
N GLU A 479 -50.70 -72.91 -98.15
CA GLU A 479 -51.25 -71.75 -97.42
C GLU A 479 -50.61 -70.44 -97.96
N GLU A 480 -50.52 -70.37 -99.29
CA GLU A 480 -49.37 -69.84 -100.04
C GLU A 480 -49.87 -69.53 -101.47
N HIS A 481 -50.21 -68.30 -101.82
CA HIS A 481 -50.05 -67.07 -101.07
C HIS A 481 -51.24 -66.10 -101.28
N VAL A 482 -52.37 -66.31 -100.59
CA VAL A 482 -53.12 -65.15 -100.04
C VAL A 482 -52.20 -64.39 -99.08
N LYS A 483 -51.41 -65.17 -98.33
CA LYS A 483 -50.09 -64.87 -97.74
C LYS A 483 -49.03 -64.29 -98.71
N SER A 484 -49.40 -63.47 -99.70
CA SER A 484 -48.48 -62.64 -100.53
C SER A 484 -48.84 -61.19 -100.34
N ARG A 485 -50.12 -60.88 -100.51
CA ARG A 485 -50.72 -59.60 -100.11
C ARG A 485 -50.97 -59.56 -98.61
N ASN A 486 -51.30 -60.70 -97.99
CA ASN A 486 -51.17 -60.83 -96.54
C ASN A 486 -49.70 -60.86 -96.11
N GLU A 487 -48.74 -61.45 -96.83
CA GLU A 487 -47.32 -61.24 -96.45
C GLU A 487 -46.86 -59.79 -96.61
N ALA A 488 -47.42 -59.01 -97.54
CA ALA A 488 -47.15 -57.58 -97.62
C ALA A 488 -47.74 -56.83 -96.41
N LEU A 489 -48.96 -57.20 -95.98
CA LEU A 489 -49.63 -56.59 -94.82
C LEU A 489 -49.07 -57.10 -93.48
N GLU A 490 -48.88 -58.40 -93.27
CA GLU A 490 -48.18 -59.04 -92.13
C GLU A 490 -46.67 -58.77 -92.10
N ARG A 491 -46.08 -58.12 -93.13
CA ARG A 491 -44.75 -57.46 -93.01
C ARG A 491 -44.91 -55.99 -92.60
N LEU A 492 -45.94 -55.29 -93.10
CA LEU A 492 -46.23 -53.90 -92.75
C LEU A 492 -46.84 -53.73 -91.34
N GLU A 493 -47.59 -54.69 -90.82
CA GLU A 493 -48.20 -54.67 -89.48
C GLU A 493 -47.15 -54.78 -88.36
N PRO A 494 -46.21 -55.74 -88.35
CA PRO A 494 -45.10 -55.71 -87.39
C PRO A 494 -44.13 -54.56 -87.68
N GLN A 495 -44.03 -54.03 -88.92
CA GLN A 495 -43.30 -52.78 -89.14
C GLN A 495 -44.01 -51.57 -88.55
N LEU A 496 -45.35 -51.49 -88.63
CA LEU A 496 -46.15 -50.41 -88.04
C LEU A 496 -46.19 -50.53 -86.52
N ALA A 497 -46.31 -51.75 -85.98
CA ALA A 497 -46.23 -52.03 -84.55
C ALA A 497 -44.80 -51.79 -84.00
N ASN A 498 -43.74 -52.14 -84.73
CA ASN A 498 -42.37 -51.77 -84.36
C ASN A 498 -42.15 -50.25 -84.48
N LEU A 499 -42.74 -49.57 -85.45
CA LEU A 499 -42.70 -48.10 -85.54
C LEU A 499 -43.51 -47.44 -84.41
N GLN A 500 -44.63 -48.03 -83.97
CA GLN A 500 -45.40 -47.57 -82.81
C GLN A 500 -44.67 -47.85 -81.50
N HIS A 501 -44.04 -49.02 -81.33
CA HIS A 501 -43.20 -49.36 -80.19
C HIS A 501 -41.99 -48.42 -80.14
N LEU A 502 -41.26 -48.26 -81.25
CA LEU A 502 -40.11 -47.37 -81.34
C LEU A 502 -40.50 -45.90 -81.13
N ASN A 503 -41.67 -45.45 -81.58
CA ASN A 503 -42.16 -44.10 -81.30
C ASN A 503 -42.60 -43.94 -79.83
N SER A 504 -43.25 -44.95 -79.24
CA SER A 504 -43.57 -44.98 -77.80
C SER A 504 -42.31 -45.00 -76.93
N GLU A 505 -41.27 -45.71 -77.38
CA GLU A 505 -40.00 -45.87 -76.66
C GLU A 505 -39.09 -44.65 -76.86
N LEU A 506 -39.11 -44.01 -78.04
CA LEU A 506 -38.53 -42.68 -78.24
C LEU A 506 -39.26 -41.62 -77.40
N GLN A 507 -40.59 -41.69 -77.26
CA GLN A 507 -41.35 -40.79 -76.38
C GLN A 507 -41.03 -41.04 -74.90
N ALA A 508 -40.84 -42.31 -74.48
CA ALA A 508 -40.36 -42.65 -73.15
C ALA A 508 -38.95 -42.10 -72.90
N GLN A 509 -38.00 -42.35 -73.82
CA GLN A 509 -36.63 -41.83 -73.76
C GLN A 509 -36.56 -40.30 -73.79
N LEU A 510 -37.45 -39.62 -74.52
CA LEU A 510 -37.58 -38.16 -74.47
C LEU A 510 -38.15 -37.66 -73.13
N GLY A 511 -39.07 -38.40 -72.52
CA GLY A 511 -39.59 -38.13 -71.18
C GLY A 511 -38.54 -38.32 -70.09
N GLU A 512 -37.81 -39.44 -70.13
CA GLU A 512 -36.67 -39.72 -69.25
C GLU A 512 -35.58 -38.65 -69.42
N LYS A 513 -35.20 -38.32 -70.67
CA LYS A 513 -34.26 -37.22 -70.94
C LYS A 513 -34.75 -35.94 -70.28
N ALA A 514 -35.99 -35.52 -70.52
CA ALA A 514 -36.54 -34.29 -69.96
C ALA A 514 -36.56 -34.26 -68.42
N GLU A 515 -36.72 -35.40 -67.74
CA GLU A 515 -36.60 -35.45 -66.26
C GLU A 515 -35.13 -35.45 -65.79
N THR A 516 -34.21 -36.11 -66.51
CA THR A 516 -32.77 -35.97 -66.22
C THR A 516 -32.26 -34.55 -66.45
N GLU A 517 -32.80 -33.83 -67.44
CA GLU A 517 -32.44 -32.44 -67.77
C GLU A 517 -32.92 -31.48 -66.66
N LYS A 518 -34.10 -31.72 -66.07
CA LYS A 518 -34.54 -31.04 -64.83
C LYS A 518 -33.66 -31.39 -63.63
N GLU A 519 -33.28 -32.65 -63.47
CA GLU A 519 -32.46 -33.10 -62.34
C GLU A 519 -31.03 -32.53 -62.40
N ILE A 520 -30.45 -32.42 -63.60
CA ILE A 520 -29.20 -31.67 -63.83
C ILE A 520 -29.38 -30.22 -63.40
N GLN A 521 -30.45 -29.55 -63.82
CA GLN A 521 -30.68 -28.14 -63.47
C GLN A 521 -30.95 -27.91 -61.97
N ARG A 522 -31.58 -28.87 -61.26
CA ARG A 522 -31.64 -28.85 -59.77
C ARG A 522 -30.23 -28.87 -59.16
N ARG A 523 -29.35 -29.73 -59.67
CA ARG A 523 -27.96 -29.87 -59.18
C ARG A 523 -27.10 -28.66 -59.51
N GLU A 524 -27.25 -28.07 -60.71
CA GLU A 524 -26.57 -26.82 -61.07
C GLU A 524 -26.94 -25.66 -60.13
N ASN A 525 -28.18 -25.58 -59.69
CA ASN A 525 -28.61 -24.55 -58.74
C ASN A 525 -28.09 -24.83 -57.33
N ALA A 526 -28.14 -26.09 -56.86
CA ALA A 526 -27.55 -26.49 -55.59
C ALA A 526 -26.02 -26.26 -55.55
N ILE A 527 -25.31 -26.44 -56.68
CA ILE A 527 -23.88 -26.12 -56.79
C ILE A 527 -23.65 -24.61 -56.61
N LYS A 528 -24.41 -23.74 -57.28
CA LYS A 528 -24.32 -22.27 -57.14
C LYS A 528 -24.60 -21.80 -55.71
N GLU A 529 -25.57 -22.44 -55.03
CA GLU A 529 -25.86 -22.16 -53.62
C GLU A 529 -24.69 -22.57 -52.70
N LEU A 530 -24.05 -23.71 -52.96
CA LEU A 530 -22.86 -24.15 -52.23
C LEU A 530 -21.62 -23.28 -52.52
N GLU A 531 -21.46 -22.78 -53.75
CA GLU A 531 -20.40 -21.82 -54.13
C GLU A 531 -20.60 -20.46 -53.44
N ALA A 532 -21.85 -20.00 -53.30
CA ALA A 532 -22.20 -18.79 -52.57
C ALA A 532 -21.92 -18.91 -51.05
N GLU A 533 -22.27 -20.04 -50.43
CA GLU A 533 -21.94 -20.28 -49.02
C GLU A 533 -20.43 -20.52 -48.82
N LEU A 534 -19.72 -21.14 -49.78
CA LEU A 534 -18.26 -21.31 -49.71
C LEU A 534 -17.52 -19.96 -49.74
N THR A 535 -17.88 -19.06 -50.66
CA THR A 535 -17.28 -17.71 -50.75
C THR A 535 -17.61 -16.83 -49.54
N LYS A 536 -18.80 -17.00 -48.97
CA LYS A 536 -19.21 -16.40 -47.69
C LYS A 536 -18.38 -16.93 -46.50
N VAL A 537 -18.14 -18.23 -46.40
CA VAL A 537 -17.25 -18.83 -45.38
C VAL A 537 -15.78 -18.42 -45.58
N GLN A 538 -15.32 -18.28 -46.82
CA GLN A 538 -13.98 -17.76 -47.13
C GLN A 538 -13.81 -16.32 -46.62
N SER A 539 -14.73 -15.41 -46.96
CA SER A 539 -14.66 -14.02 -46.46
C SER A 539 -14.81 -13.90 -44.93
N GLN A 540 -15.55 -14.80 -44.28
CA GLN A 540 -15.58 -14.91 -42.82
C GLN A 540 -14.24 -15.38 -42.23
N ASN A 541 -13.58 -16.37 -42.85
CA ASN A 541 -12.24 -16.79 -42.43
C ASN A 541 -11.20 -15.68 -42.63
N GLU A 542 -11.26 -14.93 -43.72
CA GLU A 542 -10.38 -13.76 -43.93
C GLU A 542 -10.61 -12.71 -42.84
N GLN A 543 -11.85 -12.36 -42.52
CA GLN A 543 -12.17 -11.42 -41.43
C GLN A 543 -11.70 -11.92 -40.04
N LEU A 544 -11.78 -13.22 -39.77
CA LEU A 544 -11.27 -13.83 -38.55
C LEU A 544 -9.73 -13.83 -38.51
N GLN A 545 -9.06 -14.13 -39.63
CA GLN A 545 -7.61 -14.07 -39.75
C GLN A 545 -7.10 -12.63 -39.52
N ASP A 546 -7.77 -11.64 -40.11
CA ASP A 546 -7.45 -10.22 -39.95
C ASP A 546 -7.68 -9.75 -38.51
N SER A 547 -8.70 -10.28 -37.84
CA SER A 547 -8.99 -10.01 -36.42
C SER A 547 -7.97 -10.66 -35.49
N LEU A 548 -7.50 -11.87 -35.81
CA LEU A 548 -6.41 -12.56 -35.11
C LEU A 548 -5.09 -11.79 -35.24
N ASN A 549 -4.69 -11.43 -36.47
CA ASN A 549 -3.49 -10.63 -36.73
C ASN A 549 -3.50 -9.31 -35.93
N LYS A 550 -4.65 -8.64 -35.84
CA LYS A 550 -4.83 -7.39 -35.06
C LYS A 550 -4.78 -7.64 -33.54
N ALA A 551 -5.20 -8.81 -33.06
CA ALA A 551 -5.08 -9.19 -31.66
C ALA A 551 -3.63 -9.55 -31.29
N GLU A 552 -2.92 -10.29 -32.16
CA GLU A 552 -1.50 -10.65 -31.99
C GLU A 552 -0.60 -9.42 -31.99
N ALA A 553 -0.84 -8.45 -32.88
CA ALA A 553 -0.12 -7.17 -32.90
C ALA A 553 -0.27 -6.40 -31.56
N LYS A 554 -1.51 -6.31 -31.03
CA LYS A 554 -1.77 -5.70 -29.71
C LYS A 554 -1.15 -6.50 -28.57
N LEU A 555 -1.09 -7.82 -28.66
CA LEU A 555 -0.39 -8.66 -27.68
C LEU A 555 1.11 -8.36 -27.67
N HIS A 556 1.72 -8.17 -28.84
CA HIS A 556 3.12 -7.72 -28.93
C HIS A 556 3.33 -6.32 -28.36
N GLU A 557 2.42 -5.38 -28.62
CA GLU A 557 2.44 -4.02 -28.07
C GLU A 557 2.34 -4.01 -26.54
N TYR A 558 1.37 -4.73 -25.96
CA TYR A 558 1.25 -4.88 -24.50
C TYR A 558 2.45 -5.58 -23.87
N ASN A 559 3.04 -6.59 -24.52
CA ASN A 559 4.25 -7.26 -24.03
C ASN A 559 5.47 -6.34 -24.06
N ALA A 560 5.59 -5.46 -25.07
CA ALA A 560 6.64 -4.45 -25.13
C ALA A 560 6.46 -3.37 -24.02
N LEU A 561 5.22 -2.92 -23.80
CA LEU A 561 4.88 -1.97 -22.74
C LEU A 561 5.13 -2.55 -21.34
N LEU A 562 4.80 -3.83 -21.13
CA LEU A 562 5.14 -4.57 -19.91
C LEU A 562 6.65 -4.62 -19.72
N ALA A 563 7.43 -5.01 -20.74
CA ALA A 563 8.89 -5.06 -20.65
C ALA A 563 9.54 -3.69 -20.35
N ALA A 564 8.95 -2.59 -20.84
CA ALA A 564 9.37 -1.23 -20.51
C ALA A 564 9.09 -0.88 -19.03
N ASN A 565 7.87 -1.13 -18.56
CA ASN A 565 7.50 -0.96 -17.14
C ASN A 565 8.40 -1.82 -16.23
N ASP A 566 8.69 -3.05 -16.63
CA ASP A 566 9.54 -3.98 -15.89
C ASP A 566 11.00 -3.53 -15.84
N LYS A 567 11.47 -2.74 -16.81
CA LYS A 567 12.78 -2.09 -16.79
C LYS A 567 12.75 -0.87 -15.87
N GLU A 568 11.74 -0.01 -16.00
CA GLU A 568 11.60 1.19 -15.18
C GLU A 568 11.47 0.84 -13.69
N ARG A 569 10.65 -0.14 -13.32
CA ARG A 569 10.54 -0.60 -11.91
C ARG A 569 11.86 -1.14 -11.36
N LYS A 570 12.74 -1.72 -12.20
CA LYS A 570 14.09 -2.16 -11.78
C LYS A 570 15.03 -0.96 -11.58
N GLU A 571 14.91 0.08 -12.40
CA GLU A 571 15.69 1.33 -12.27
C GLU A 571 15.22 2.14 -11.04
N GLN A 572 13.90 2.27 -10.82
CA GLN A 572 13.32 2.84 -9.60
C GLN A 572 13.75 2.05 -8.34
N HIS A 573 13.72 0.71 -8.37
CA HIS A 573 14.17 -0.13 -7.26
C HIS A 573 15.68 0.03 -6.98
N ALA A 574 16.52 0.18 -8.01
CA ALA A 574 17.94 0.43 -7.83
C ALA A 574 18.18 1.76 -7.08
N ILE A 575 17.53 2.84 -7.54
CA ILE A 575 17.57 4.16 -6.90
C ILE A 575 17.05 4.10 -5.45
N ALA A 576 15.98 3.35 -5.20
CA ALA A 576 15.46 3.14 -3.84
C ALA A 576 16.48 2.43 -2.94
N THR A 577 17.14 1.37 -3.41
CA THR A 577 18.17 0.66 -2.63
C THR A 577 19.43 1.49 -2.38
N GLU A 578 19.83 2.36 -3.31
CA GLU A 578 20.95 3.28 -3.12
C GLU A 578 20.60 4.38 -2.10
N ARG A 579 19.38 4.93 -2.18
CA ARG A 579 18.86 5.88 -1.18
C ARG A 579 18.74 5.25 0.21
N GLU A 580 18.29 4.00 0.30
CA GLU A 580 18.30 3.24 1.55
C GLU A 580 19.72 3.05 2.10
N ALA A 581 20.69 2.70 1.26
CA ALA A 581 22.08 2.54 1.69
C ALA A 581 22.66 3.85 2.25
N ALA A 582 22.38 4.98 1.60
CA ALA A 582 22.76 6.31 2.09
C ALA A 582 22.09 6.64 3.44
N LEU A 583 20.78 6.43 3.58
CA LEU A 583 20.05 6.65 4.84
C LEU A 583 20.54 5.72 5.97
N ARG A 584 20.85 4.45 5.66
CA ARG A 584 21.42 3.50 6.62
C ARG A 584 22.82 3.94 7.09
N SER A 585 23.63 4.52 6.20
CA SER A 585 24.92 5.13 6.57
C SER A 585 24.75 6.33 7.48
N GLU A 586 23.81 7.23 7.16
CA GLU A 586 23.54 8.44 7.95
C GLU A 586 22.96 8.13 9.34
N VAL A 587 22.04 7.16 9.44
CA VAL A 587 21.54 6.65 10.73
C VAL A 587 22.66 6.03 11.56
N ASN A 588 23.65 5.38 10.95
CA ASN A 588 24.81 4.85 11.67
C ASN A 588 25.76 5.96 12.14
N ARG A 589 26.00 7.00 11.31
CA ARG A 589 26.75 8.21 11.70
C ARG A 589 26.12 8.89 12.93
N LEU A 590 24.81 9.11 12.89
CA LEU A 590 24.07 9.71 14.01
C LEU A 590 24.11 8.82 15.26
N ARG A 591 24.00 7.49 15.13
CA ARG A 591 24.15 6.55 16.26
C ARG A 591 25.54 6.63 16.91
N GLU A 592 26.60 6.78 16.11
CA GLU A 592 27.96 6.96 16.60
C GLU A 592 28.13 8.30 17.32
N GLU A 593 27.55 9.39 16.80
CA GLU A 593 27.51 10.70 17.48
C GLU A 593 26.73 10.65 18.81
N PHE A 594 25.58 9.97 18.86
CA PHE A 594 24.83 9.75 20.11
C PHE A 594 25.61 8.86 21.09
N ALA A 595 26.34 7.85 20.63
CA ALA A 595 27.20 7.03 21.48
C ALA A 595 28.36 7.84 22.06
N ASN A 596 29.00 8.68 21.25
CA ASN A 596 30.07 9.59 21.68
C ASN A 596 29.54 10.64 22.68
N HIS A 597 28.38 11.24 22.43
CA HIS A 597 27.75 12.19 23.36
C HIS A 597 27.36 11.53 24.68
N ARG A 598 26.81 10.31 24.64
CA ARG A 598 26.51 9.51 25.84
C ARG A 598 27.79 9.17 26.62
N SER A 599 28.88 8.84 25.94
CA SER A 599 30.18 8.57 26.57
C SER A 599 30.74 9.83 27.25
N ALA A 600 30.65 10.99 26.60
CA ALA A 600 31.04 12.27 27.18
C ALA A 600 30.21 12.64 28.42
N LEU A 601 28.89 12.43 28.39
CA LEU A 601 28.00 12.67 29.52
C LEU A 601 28.30 11.74 30.70
N LEU A 602 28.57 10.45 30.44
CA LEU A 602 29.02 9.51 31.48
C LEU A 602 30.36 9.94 32.10
N GLY A 603 31.29 10.45 31.28
CA GLY A 603 32.55 11.03 31.77
C GLY A 603 32.35 12.26 32.66
N GLN A 604 31.38 13.13 32.33
CA GLN A 604 31.00 14.27 33.18
C GLN A 604 30.35 13.82 34.50
N MET A 605 29.48 12.80 34.47
CA MET A 605 28.90 12.22 35.68
C MET A 605 29.95 11.60 36.60
N GLU A 606 30.93 10.88 36.03
CA GLU A 606 32.03 10.30 36.81
C GLU A 606 32.96 11.39 37.38
N GLN A 607 33.26 12.45 36.63
CA GLN A 607 33.99 13.61 37.17
C GLN A 607 33.22 14.24 38.34
N HIS A 608 31.93 14.49 38.21
CA HIS A 608 31.10 15.02 39.30
C HIS A 608 31.01 14.06 40.50
N ARG A 609 31.10 12.73 40.28
CA ARG A 609 31.22 11.75 41.36
C ARG A 609 32.55 11.92 42.10
N MET A 610 33.67 12.01 41.38
CA MET A 610 34.99 12.27 41.98
C MET A 610 35.06 13.62 42.71
N ASP A 611 34.46 14.68 42.16
CA ASP A 611 34.35 15.99 42.80
C ASP A 611 33.52 15.89 44.10
N THR A 612 32.42 15.13 44.08
CA THR A 612 31.55 14.92 45.25
C THR A 612 32.24 14.08 46.33
N ASP A 613 32.94 13.01 45.95
CA ASP A 613 33.73 12.18 46.86
C ASP A 613 34.86 13.00 47.52
N GLY A 614 35.52 13.90 46.76
CA GLY A 614 36.50 14.85 47.29
C GLY A 614 35.90 15.90 48.25
N ILE A 615 34.71 16.44 47.94
CA ILE A 615 33.97 17.34 48.85
C ILE A 615 33.55 16.62 50.15
N ASN A 616 33.17 15.34 50.05
CA ASN A 616 32.84 14.51 51.21
C ASN A 616 34.08 14.22 52.07
N GLN A 617 35.24 13.96 51.45
CA GLN A 617 36.50 13.80 52.19
C GLN A 617 36.88 15.09 52.93
N LEU A 618 36.87 16.24 52.23
CA LEU A 618 37.13 17.54 52.87
C LEU A 618 36.14 17.86 54.01
N ARG A 619 34.88 17.44 53.90
CA ARG A 619 33.90 17.56 55.00
C ARG A 619 34.28 16.71 56.20
N ASN A 620 34.73 15.47 55.99
CA ASN A 620 35.16 14.59 57.07
C ASN A 620 36.42 15.13 57.76
N ASP A 621 37.38 15.65 57.00
CA ASP A 621 38.59 16.29 57.53
C ASP A 621 38.23 17.53 58.38
N ILE A 622 37.27 18.35 57.93
CA ILE A 622 36.75 19.51 58.68
C ILE A 622 36.04 19.09 59.97
N GLU A 623 35.22 18.03 59.95
CA GLU A 623 34.52 17.58 61.16
C GLU A 623 35.51 16.92 62.15
N SER A 624 36.52 16.20 61.67
CA SER A 624 37.63 15.68 62.50
C SER A 624 38.37 16.80 63.22
N HIS A 625 38.78 17.86 62.50
CA HIS A 625 39.41 19.03 63.13
C HIS A 625 38.48 19.80 64.08
N ARG A 626 37.16 19.72 63.86
CA ARG A 626 36.15 20.30 64.76
C ARG A 626 35.96 19.46 66.03
N GLU A 627 36.05 18.14 65.95
CA GLU A 627 36.09 17.25 67.11
C GLU A 627 37.38 17.46 67.93
N GLU A 628 38.56 17.49 67.28
CA GLU A 628 39.85 17.81 67.90
C GLU A 628 39.82 19.15 68.66
N LEU A 629 39.31 20.20 68.02
CA LEU A 629 39.16 21.53 68.63
C LEU A 629 38.11 21.53 69.75
N SER A 630 37.04 20.74 69.64
CA SER A 630 36.05 20.57 70.70
C SER A 630 36.65 19.89 71.93
N GLU A 631 37.52 18.89 71.74
CA GLU A 631 38.27 18.29 72.85
C GLU A 631 39.27 19.26 73.49
N GLU A 632 39.92 20.12 72.70
CA GLU A 632 40.83 21.14 73.27
C GLU A 632 40.05 22.19 74.07
N VAL A 633 38.84 22.56 73.63
CA VAL A 633 37.92 23.43 74.37
C VAL A 633 37.40 22.75 75.65
N THR A 634 37.17 21.43 75.68
CA THR A 634 36.81 20.75 76.94
C THR A 634 38.01 20.58 77.87
N ARG A 635 39.19 20.19 77.37
CA ARG A 635 40.43 20.11 78.17
C ARG A 635 40.76 21.45 78.85
N THR A 636 40.82 22.54 78.07
CA THR A 636 41.09 23.88 78.63
C THR A 636 40.00 24.36 79.58
N ARG A 637 38.74 23.93 79.40
CA ARG A 637 37.66 24.19 80.36
C ARG A 637 37.87 23.44 81.68
N GLU A 638 38.19 22.14 81.64
CA GLU A 638 38.45 21.32 82.83
C GLU A 638 39.68 21.83 83.60
N GLU A 639 40.70 22.32 82.91
CA GLU A 639 41.86 23.01 83.49
C GLU A 639 41.45 24.31 84.20
N ASN A 640 40.61 25.16 83.57
CA ASN A 640 40.08 26.36 84.23
C ASN A 640 39.21 26.01 85.45
N GLU A 641 38.35 25.00 85.36
CA GLU A 641 37.54 24.53 86.49
C GLU A 641 38.38 23.84 87.59
N SER A 642 39.59 23.35 87.27
CA SER A 642 40.60 22.88 88.23
C SER A 642 41.32 24.04 88.92
N LEU A 643 41.77 25.04 88.15
CA LEU A 643 42.41 26.25 88.67
C LEU A 643 41.46 27.05 89.57
N HIS A 644 40.18 27.17 89.20
CA HIS A 644 39.17 27.80 90.06
C HIS A 644 38.97 27.05 91.39
N ARG A 645 39.06 25.71 91.41
CA ARG A 645 39.05 24.93 92.66
C ARG A 645 40.29 25.18 93.51
N GLN A 646 41.48 25.21 92.91
CA GLN A 646 42.72 25.54 93.63
C GLN A 646 42.69 26.95 94.22
N VAL A 647 42.17 27.94 93.49
CA VAL A 647 41.96 29.30 94.01
C VAL A 647 40.98 29.29 95.20
N ALA A 648 39.83 28.62 95.08
CA ALA A 648 38.86 28.53 96.17
C ALA A 648 39.40 27.80 97.41
N GLU A 649 40.24 26.77 97.24
CA GLU A 649 40.93 26.09 98.33
C GLU A 649 41.97 27.00 99.01
N LEU A 650 42.74 27.78 98.24
CA LEU A 650 43.67 28.78 98.78
C LEU A 650 42.95 29.92 99.51
N GLU A 651 41.83 30.42 98.98
CA GLU A 651 40.98 31.41 99.65
C GLU A 651 40.38 30.85 100.95
N ALA A 652 39.92 29.60 100.96
CA ALA A 652 39.40 28.94 102.15
C ALA A 652 40.51 28.70 103.20
N ALA A 653 41.70 28.26 102.78
CA ALA A 653 42.86 28.09 103.64
C ALA A 653 43.32 29.42 104.26
N HIS A 654 43.40 30.49 103.46
CA HIS A 654 43.74 31.82 103.95
C HIS A 654 42.65 32.39 104.87
N SER A 655 41.36 32.14 104.58
CA SER A 655 40.26 32.47 105.50
C SER A 655 40.35 31.73 106.83
N ALA A 656 40.80 30.47 106.83
CA ALA A 656 41.04 29.70 108.05
C ALA A 656 42.27 30.21 108.83
N GLU A 657 43.35 30.59 108.13
CA GLU A 657 44.53 31.21 108.72
C GLU A 657 44.20 32.57 109.36
N VAL A 658 43.45 33.44 108.67
CA VAL A 658 42.96 34.72 109.21
C VAL A 658 42.13 34.48 110.47
N LYS A 659 41.18 33.52 110.46
CA LYS A 659 40.39 33.15 111.66
C LYS A 659 41.26 32.62 112.79
N ALA A 660 42.32 31.85 112.49
CA ALA A 660 43.27 31.37 113.49
C ALA A 660 44.09 32.53 114.08
N LYS A 661 44.48 33.51 113.27
CA LYS A 661 45.18 34.73 113.71
C LYS A 661 44.27 35.65 114.52
N ASP A 662 43.00 35.79 114.14
CA ASP A 662 42.00 36.51 114.94
C ASP A 662 41.75 35.84 116.30
N ALA A 663 41.72 34.49 116.33
CA ALA A 663 41.62 33.73 117.58
C ALA A 663 42.88 33.84 118.44
N GLU A 664 44.08 33.86 117.85
CA GLU A 664 45.34 34.12 118.54
C GLU A 664 45.38 35.55 119.10
N ILE A 665 44.95 36.55 118.33
CA ILE A 665 44.77 37.94 118.78
C ILE A 665 43.75 38.03 119.92
N GLN A 666 42.65 37.25 119.88
CA GLN A 666 41.68 37.23 120.96
C GLN A 666 42.26 36.56 122.22
N GLN A 667 42.98 35.44 122.10
CA GLN A 667 43.68 34.84 123.24
C GLN A 667 44.74 35.79 123.84
N LEU A 668 45.42 36.58 123.01
CA LEU A 668 46.34 37.62 123.47
C LEU A 668 45.62 38.74 124.22
N LYS A 669 44.45 39.22 123.74
CA LYS A 669 43.59 40.19 124.44
C LYS A 669 43.02 39.63 125.75
N ASP A 670 42.57 38.37 125.76
CA ASP A 670 42.03 37.72 126.95
C ASP A 670 43.14 37.54 127.99
N ARG A 671 44.35 37.16 127.55
CA ARG A 671 45.56 37.07 128.38
C ARG A 671 46.07 38.43 128.84
N GLU A 672 45.94 39.49 128.03
CA GLU A 672 46.19 40.87 128.43
C GLU A 672 45.19 41.32 129.48
N SER A 673 43.90 40.97 129.35
CA SER A 673 42.87 41.25 130.36
C SER A 673 43.12 40.48 131.66
N ALA A 674 43.57 39.22 131.57
CA ALA A 674 43.95 38.42 132.72
C ALA A 674 45.20 38.99 133.40
N LEU A 675 46.21 39.43 132.63
CA LEU A 675 47.38 40.13 133.14
C LEU A 675 46.97 41.46 133.79
N ALA A 676 46.13 42.28 133.16
CA ALA A 676 45.59 43.51 133.73
C ALA A 676 44.80 43.25 135.03
N ASN A 677 44.06 42.14 135.12
CA ASN A 677 43.39 41.71 136.35
C ASN A 677 44.40 41.29 137.42
N THR A 678 45.45 40.52 137.09
CA THR A 678 46.52 40.19 138.05
C THR A 678 47.33 41.42 138.47
N VAL A 679 47.54 42.40 137.59
CA VAL A 679 48.15 43.70 137.91
C VAL A 679 47.22 44.50 138.83
N ASN A 680 45.90 44.47 138.62
CA ASN A 680 44.91 45.07 139.53
C ASN A 680 44.84 44.40 140.91
N VAL A 681 45.14 43.11 141.01
CA VAL A 681 45.28 42.39 142.29
C VAL A 681 46.63 42.72 142.95
N LEU A 682 47.73 42.62 142.20
CA LEU A 682 49.08 42.96 142.68
C LEU A 682 49.21 44.44 143.05
N GLN A 683 48.46 45.36 142.42
CA GLN A 683 48.39 46.76 142.85
C GLN A 683 47.60 46.94 144.17
N ARG A 684 46.63 46.06 144.48
CA ARG A 684 45.98 46.01 145.80
C ARG A 684 46.93 45.43 146.86
N ASP A 685 47.63 44.35 146.56
CA ASP A 685 48.61 43.75 147.48
C ASP A 685 49.82 44.68 147.71
N LEU A 686 50.33 45.33 146.65
CA LEU A 686 51.40 46.32 146.75
C LEU A 686 50.95 47.59 147.48
N SER A 687 49.69 48.04 147.37
CA SER A 687 49.21 49.16 148.21
C SER A 687 48.99 48.79 149.68
N HIS A 688 49.02 47.50 150.03
CA HIS A 688 49.10 47.03 151.43
C HIS A 688 50.53 46.70 151.91
N ARG A 689 51.52 46.50 151.02
CA ARG A 689 52.90 46.14 151.42
C ARG A 689 53.99 47.13 151.00
N ARG A 690 53.68 48.20 150.27
CA ARG A 690 54.60 49.30 149.89
C ARG A 690 54.63 50.43 150.95
N ASN A 691 54.70 50.04 152.22
CA ASN A 691 55.21 50.89 153.30
C ASN A 691 56.55 50.29 153.74
N SER A 692 57.59 51.12 153.85
CA SER A 692 59.02 50.75 153.94
C SER A 692 59.67 50.38 152.59
N ASN A 693 61.00 50.54 152.50
CA ASN A 693 61.76 50.78 151.26
C ASN A 693 62.73 49.62 150.87
N GLU A 694 63.57 49.89 149.85
CA GLU A 694 64.81 49.19 149.43
C GLU A 694 64.66 47.93 148.53
N GLU A 695 65.55 47.61 147.57
CA GLU A 695 66.31 48.46 146.60
C GLU A 695 66.92 47.64 145.42
N GLN A 696 67.33 48.32 144.32
CA GLN A 696 68.36 47.97 143.30
C GLN A 696 68.27 46.80 142.23
N ASN A 697 68.52 47.20 140.96
CA ASN A 697 69.43 46.65 139.90
C ASN A 697 69.15 45.47 138.90
N LEU A 698 68.99 45.86 137.61
CA LEU A 698 69.79 45.56 136.37
C LEU A 698 69.80 44.20 135.58
N GLY A 699 69.30 44.26 134.32
CA GLY A 699 69.93 43.75 133.05
C GLY A 699 69.66 42.31 132.54
N ARG A 700 70.08 41.86 131.33
CA ARG A 700 70.04 42.38 129.91
C ARG A 700 70.49 41.27 128.89
N THR A 701 70.67 41.58 127.58
CA THR A 701 71.35 40.79 126.47
C THR A 701 70.51 39.72 125.69
N SER A 702 70.79 39.22 124.45
CA SER A 702 71.67 39.55 123.26
C SER A 702 71.38 38.58 122.05
N ASN A 703 72.00 38.58 120.84
CA ASN A 703 72.32 39.60 119.79
C ASN A 703 73.24 39.02 118.65
N GLY A 704 72.83 38.94 117.37
CA GLY A 704 73.70 38.62 116.16
C GLY A 704 73.18 37.46 115.27
N ASN A 705 73.74 36.99 114.13
CA ASN A 705 74.85 37.32 113.17
C ASN A 705 74.85 36.21 112.02
N SER A 706 75.68 36.02 110.97
CA SER A 706 76.49 36.73 109.91
C SER A 706 77.27 35.65 109.08
N GLY A 707 77.76 35.71 107.82
CA GLY A 707 77.81 36.68 106.68
C GLY A 707 78.94 36.32 105.65
N ASP A 708 78.98 36.96 104.46
CA ASP A 708 80.15 37.11 103.51
C ASP A 708 80.50 35.95 102.46
N PRO A 709 81.64 35.87 101.70
CA PRO A 709 81.63 35.86 100.20
C PRO A 709 82.57 34.82 99.46
N SER A 710 82.69 34.85 98.10
CA SER A 710 83.90 34.39 97.33
C SER A 710 83.94 34.75 95.81
N PHE A 711 85.04 34.39 95.12
CA PHE A 711 85.47 34.71 93.74
C PHE A 711 85.18 33.64 92.65
N HIS A 712 85.45 34.00 91.38
CA HIS A 712 85.92 33.14 90.25
C HIS A 712 84.87 32.47 89.31
N HIS A 713 84.34 33.21 88.30
CA HIS A 713 83.47 32.62 87.25
C HIS A 713 83.69 33.09 85.78
N ASP A 714 84.06 34.34 85.54
CA ASP A 714 83.89 34.99 84.22
C ASP A 714 84.62 34.35 83.03
N TYR A 715 85.79 33.74 83.25
CA TYR A 715 86.56 33.09 82.17
C TYR A 715 85.87 31.84 81.60
N LYS A 716 84.87 31.30 82.31
CA LYS A 716 83.98 30.27 81.77
C LYS A 716 82.80 30.87 81.02
N ALA A 717 82.11 31.86 81.59
CA ALA A 717 80.98 32.53 80.95
C ALA A 717 81.33 33.07 79.55
N VAL A 718 82.45 33.80 79.41
CA VAL A 718 82.90 34.34 78.11
C VAL A 718 83.28 33.24 77.12
N LYS A 719 83.71 32.06 77.59
CA LYS A 719 83.95 30.92 76.70
C LYS A 719 82.65 30.22 76.31
N ASP A 720 81.74 29.98 77.24
CA ASP A 720 80.44 29.37 76.97
C ASP A 720 79.60 30.27 76.03
N GLU A 721 79.71 31.61 76.15
CA GLU A 721 79.17 32.58 75.18
C GLU A 721 79.86 32.52 73.81
N LYS A 722 81.20 32.47 73.77
CA LYS A 722 81.92 32.33 72.49
C LYS A 722 81.56 31.03 71.77
N ASP A 723 81.53 29.92 72.49
CA ASP A 723 81.26 28.61 71.90
C ASP A 723 79.76 28.52 71.51
N SER A 724 78.85 29.18 72.23
CA SER A 724 77.45 29.38 71.82
C SER A 724 77.30 30.23 70.55
N LEU A 725 78.03 31.36 70.45
CA LEU A 725 78.07 32.18 69.23
C LEU A 725 78.70 31.44 68.06
N GLN A 726 79.72 30.59 68.30
CA GLN A 726 80.28 29.71 67.29
C GLN A 726 79.23 28.68 66.82
N MET A 727 78.48 28.06 67.73
CA MET A 727 77.37 27.16 67.36
C MET A 727 76.26 27.88 66.59
N GLN A 728 75.97 29.15 66.88
CA GLN A 728 75.03 29.96 66.07
C GLN A 728 75.61 30.28 64.69
N VAL A 729 76.90 30.60 64.58
CA VAL A 729 77.59 30.81 63.30
C VAL A 729 77.65 29.52 62.48
N ASP A 730 77.92 28.37 63.09
CA ASP A 730 77.98 27.07 62.42
C ASP A 730 76.58 26.59 62.01
N PHE A 731 75.56 26.86 62.82
CA PHE A 731 74.15 26.66 62.45
C PHE A 731 73.74 27.57 61.28
N LEU A 732 74.07 28.87 61.33
CA LEU A 732 73.79 29.80 60.23
C LEU A 732 74.56 29.41 58.96
N ASN A 733 75.82 28.99 59.05
CA ASN A 733 76.57 28.45 57.91
C ASN A 733 75.91 27.17 57.37
N THR A 734 75.38 26.29 58.23
CA THR A 734 74.63 25.10 57.81
C THR A 734 73.33 25.46 57.10
N VAL A 735 72.57 26.44 57.62
CA VAL A 735 71.33 26.93 57.00
C VAL A 735 71.62 27.70 55.71
N ILE A 736 72.72 28.45 55.62
CA ILE A 736 73.16 29.13 54.40
C ILE A 736 73.58 28.12 53.34
N VAL A 737 74.33 27.06 53.70
CA VAL A 737 74.70 25.98 52.78
C VAL A 737 73.48 25.18 52.33
N ASP A 738 72.53 24.89 53.23
CA ASP A 738 71.29 24.19 52.87
C ASP A 738 70.34 25.08 52.03
N MET A 739 70.32 26.41 52.26
CA MET A 739 69.61 27.36 51.40
C MET A 739 70.31 27.60 50.06
N GLN A 740 71.64 27.63 50.00
CA GLN A 740 72.39 27.69 48.75
C GLN A 740 72.15 26.41 47.95
N ARG A 741 72.28 25.24 48.58
CA ARG A 741 71.92 23.95 47.98
C ARG A 741 70.47 23.93 47.49
N LYS A 742 69.50 24.44 48.25
CA LYS A 742 68.09 24.53 47.80
C LYS A 742 67.90 25.54 46.68
N ASN A 743 68.65 26.64 46.65
CA ASN A 743 68.67 27.58 45.51
C ASN A 743 69.32 26.96 44.28
N ASP A 744 70.36 26.15 44.43
CA ASP A 744 71.03 25.47 43.32
C ASP A 744 70.21 24.28 42.82
N GLU A 745 69.54 23.53 43.71
CA GLU A 745 68.51 22.53 43.34
C GLU A 745 67.31 23.20 42.66
N GLN A 746 66.87 24.39 43.11
CA GLN A 746 65.82 25.16 42.42
C GLN A 746 66.29 25.71 41.07
N ARG A 747 67.52 26.23 40.96
CA ARG A 747 68.12 26.71 39.71
C ARG A 747 68.29 25.58 38.71
N ALA A 748 68.86 24.45 39.11
CA ALA A 748 68.99 23.26 38.27
C ALA A 748 67.61 22.71 37.87
N ARG A 749 66.60 22.80 38.74
CA ARG A 749 65.23 22.36 38.43
C ARG A 749 64.49 23.35 37.50
N ILE A 750 64.79 24.64 37.57
CA ILE A 750 64.36 25.64 36.59
C ILE A 750 65.08 25.40 35.26
N GLU A 751 66.39 25.21 35.26
CA GLU A 751 67.20 24.89 34.07
C GLU A 751 66.74 23.60 33.38
N ILE A 752 66.34 22.56 34.14
CA ILE A 752 65.73 21.32 33.61
C ILE A 752 64.31 21.55 33.05
N LEU A 753 63.56 22.53 33.57
CA LEU A 753 62.24 22.90 33.06
C LEU A 753 62.32 23.82 31.82
N GLU A 754 63.35 24.67 31.75
CA GLU A 754 63.62 25.58 30.63
C GLU A 754 64.31 24.86 29.46
N ALA A 755 65.24 23.94 29.75
CA ALA A 755 65.89 23.04 28.77
C ALA A 755 65.12 21.72 28.59
N GLY A 756 63.79 21.80 28.52
CA GLY A 756 62.88 20.64 28.47
C GLY A 756 63.22 19.65 27.33
N PRO A 757 63.04 18.33 27.55
CA PRO A 757 63.58 17.30 26.66
C PRO A 757 62.94 17.31 25.28
N THR A 758 63.77 17.44 24.25
CA THR A 758 63.37 17.23 22.85
C THR A 758 63.06 15.75 22.56
N PHE A 759 61.99 15.52 21.79
CA PHE A 759 61.50 14.22 21.26
C PHE A 759 60.72 13.28 22.20
N ASN A 760 59.39 13.41 22.10
CA ASN A 760 58.42 12.34 21.80
C ASN A 760 58.58 10.96 22.48
N VAL A 761 57.85 10.73 23.58
CA VAL A 761 56.95 9.57 23.74
C VAL A 761 55.72 10.02 24.57
N ASP A 762 54.51 9.65 24.17
CA ASP A 762 53.28 9.93 24.90
C ASP A 762 53.13 9.07 26.17
N ILE A 763 52.92 9.71 27.33
CA ILE A 763 52.19 9.13 28.47
C ILE A 763 51.22 10.18 29.00
N ASN A 764 49.93 9.88 28.95
CA ASN A 764 48.85 10.83 29.21
C ASN A 764 48.26 10.60 30.61
N LEU A 765 48.27 11.62 31.48
CA LEU A 765 47.73 11.57 32.84
C LEU A 765 46.93 12.85 33.15
N ASN A 766 45.73 12.64 33.71
CA ASN A 766 44.75 13.65 34.13
C ASN A 766 44.18 14.53 33.00
N GLY A 767 43.20 13.96 32.28
CA GLY A 767 42.54 14.58 31.13
C GLY A 767 41.59 15.74 31.47
N ARG A 768 42.15 16.95 31.62
CA ARG A 768 41.40 18.21 31.46
C ARG A 768 41.87 18.89 30.18
N PRO A 769 41.13 18.81 29.06
CA PRO A 769 41.61 19.32 27.78
C PRO A 769 41.80 20.83 27.85
N LYS A 770 43.04 21.28 27.59
CA LYS A 770 43.27 22.67 27.17
C LYS A 770 42.48 22.88 25.88
N GLY A 771 41.82 24.04 25.76
CA GLY A 771 41.05 24.35 24.57
C GLY A 771 41.89 24.19 23.31
N THR A 772 41.31 23.58 22.28
CA THR A 772 41.89 23.54 20.93
C THR A 772 42.31 24.95 20.53
N ALA A 773 43.54 25.11 20.02
CA ALA A 773 43.94 26.35 19.39
C ALA A 773 42.88 26.74 18.34
N ALA A 774 42.51 28.03 18.29
CA ALA A 774 41.47 28.49 17.38
C ALA A 774 41.85 28.11 15.95
N ARG A 775 40.96 27.40 15.25
CA ARG A 775 41.17 26.99 13.85
C ARG A 775 41.38 28.23 13.01
N LEU A 776 42.51 28.30 12.31
CA LEU A 776 42.82 29.43 11.44
C LEU A 776 41.81 29.43 10.29
N PHE A 777 41.03 30.50 10.16
CA PHE A 777 40.06 30.64 9.10
C PHE A 777 40.38 31.92 8.32
N CYS A 778 40.39 31.80 6.99
CA CYS A 778 40.65 32.90 6.10
C CYS A 778 39.33 33.41 5.49
N ASP A 779 38.78 34.48 6.07
CA ASP A 779 37.55 35.17 5.63
C ASP A 779 37.62 35.66 4.15
N ILE A 780 38.83 35.72 3.57
CA ILE A 780 39.09 36.19 2.19
C ILE A 780 38.94 35.06 1.16
N CYS A 781 39.03 33.78 1.56
CA CYS A 781 38.98 32.65 0.62
C CYS A 781 38.24 31.39 1.11
N ASP A 782 37.51 31.48 2.23
CA ASP A 782 36.70 30.42 2.84
C ASP A 782 37.46 29.08 3.07
N ARG A 783 38.70 29.17 3.54
CA ARG A 783 39.53 27.99 3.85
C ARG A 783 39.92 27.94 5.34
N PHE A 784 39.72 26.77 5.93
CA PHE A 784 40.13 26.44 7.29
C PHE A 784 41.52 25.78 7.32
N ASP A 785 42.27 26.06 8.38
CA ASP A 785 43.54 25.45 8.81
C ASP A 785 44.72 25.55 7.81
N VAL A 786 44.63 26.42 6.80
CA VAL A 786 45.73 26.64 5.81
C VAL A 786 46.60 27.85 6.17
N HIS A 787 45.99 28.98 6.53
CA HIS A 787 46.64 30.24 6.88
C HIS A 787 45.64 31.13 7.64
N ASP A 788 46.14 32.12 8.39
CA ASP A 788 45.29 33.17 8.98
C ASP A 788 44.88 34.20 7.91
N THR A 789 43.81 34.96 8.15
CA THR A 789 43.26 35.96 7.23
C THR A 789 44.31 37.00 6.79
N ALA A 790 45.28 37.34 7.65
CA ALA A 790 46.33 38.34 7.37
C ALA A 790 47.47 37.85 6.45
N ASP A 791 47.64 36.55 6.27
CA ASP A 791 48.70 35.94 5.43
C ASP A 791 48.14 35.48 4.07
N CYS A 792 46.99 36.00 3.65
CA CYS A 792 46.30 35.48 2.47
C CYS A 792 47.05 35.82 1.15
N PRO A 793 47.34 34.82 0.29
CA PRO A 793 47.98 35.08 -1.01
C PRO A 793 47.06 35.84 -1.98
N VAL A 794 45.76 35.94 -1.70
CA VAL A 794 44.81 36.81 -2.42
C VAL A 794 44.98 38.29 -2.00
N GLN A 795 45.37 38.54 -0.76
CA GLN A 795 45.53 39.88 -0.17
C GLN A 795 46.84 40.57 -0.58
N SER A 796 47.82 39.80 -1.08
CA SER A 796 49.12 40.28 -1.56
C SER A 796 49.22 40.38 -3.10
N ALA A 797 48.13 40.07 -3.82
CA ALA A 797 48.01 40.25 -5.26
C ALA A 797 47.57 41.70 -5.61
N ASP A 798 48.48 42.66 -5.42
CA ASP A 798 48.14 44.09 -5.50
C ASP A 798 47.90 44.59 -6.94
N THR A 799 46.83 45.37 -7.12
CA THR A 799 46.42 46.11 -8.34
C THR A 799 46.34 45.37 -9.70
N GLU A 800 45.11 45.13 -10.19
CA GLU A 800 44.57 46.03 -11.24
C GLU A 800 43.03 45.97 -11.40
N CYS A 801 42.41 47.15 -11.38
CA CYS A 801 41.12 47.52 -11.98
C CYS A 801 39.88 46.60 -11.81
N ARG A 802 39.02 46.92 -10.81
CA ARG A 802 37.70 47.55 -11.12
C ARG A 802 36.98 48.20 -9.93
N SER A 803 36.36 49.33 -10.25
CA SER A 803 35.35 50.10 -9.49
C SER A 803 34.08 49.27 -9.16
N ARG A 804 33.21 49.60 -8.17
CA ARG A 804 32.96 50.89 -7.47
C ARG A 804 32.08 50.72 -6.21
N GLN A 805 32.20 51.66 -5.26
CA GLN A 805 31.15 52.23 -4.36
C GLN A 805 30.22 51.31 -3.52
N GLY A 806 30.14 51.57 -2.20
CA GLY A 806 28.96 51.19 -1.39
C GLY A 806 29.22 50.99 0.11
N SER A 807 29.21 52.07 0.91
CA SER A 807 29.11 51.99 2.37
C SER A 807 27.73 52.42 2.87
N LEU A 808 27.35 51.99 4.09
CA LEU A 808 26.06 52.14 4.81
C LEU A 808 25.05 50.98 4.61
N PRO A 809 24.15 50.71 5.58
CA PRO A 809 24.40 50.69 7.03
C PRO A 809 23.81 49.44 7.73
N ARG A 810 24.25 49.14 8.96
CA ARG A 810 23.57 48.15 9.84
C ARG A 810 22.24 48.71 10.37
N HIS A 811 21.16 48.58 9.61
CA HIS A 811 19.79 48.36 10.12
C HIS A 811 18.82 48.11 8.95
N HIS A 812 18.60 46.83 8.62
CA HIS A 812 17.41 46.41 7.88
C HIS A 812 16.69 45.37 8.75
N VAL A 813 15.55 45.77 9.33
CA VAL A 813 14.59 44.82 9.88
C VAL A 813 13.91 44.14 8.69
N ARG A 814 13.88 42.80 8.67
CA ARG A 814 13.16 42.05 7.64
C ARG A 814 11.65 42.32 7.82
N PRO A 815 10.91 42.78 6.80
CA PRO A 815 9.47 42.98 6.91
C PRO A 815 8.78 41.69 7.38
N TYR A 816 7.97 41.82 8.41
CA TYR A 816 7.14 40.75 8.98
C TYR A 816 5.69 41.23 8.97
N CYS A 817 4.79 40.37 8.51
CA CYS A 817 3.38 40.64 8.49
C CYS A 817 2.70 39.99 9.70
N GLU A 818 2.23 40.81 10.64
CA GLU A 818 1.45 40.34 11.81
C GLU A 818 0.03 39.87 11.45
N VAL A 819 -0.37 39.97 10.17
CA VAL A 819 -1.72 39.57 9.67
C VAL A 819 -1.72 38.15 9.07
N CYS A 820 -0.60 37.69 8.53
CA CYS A 820 -0.45 36.34 7.95
C CYS A 820 0.82 35.59 8.40
N GLU A 821 1.50 36.10 9.44
CA GLU A 821 2.71 35.56 10.08
C GLU A 821 3.91 35.28 9.13
N MET A 822 3.90 35.84 7.91
CA MET A 822 4.95 35.66 6.92
C MET A 822 5.95 36.81 6.86
N PHE A 823 7.22 36.48 6.59
CA PHE A 823 8.30 37.45 6.34
C PHE A 823 8.46 37.78 4.85
N GLY A 824 8.23 39.03 4.47
CA GLY A 824 8.47 39.52 3.11
C GLY A 824 7.79 40.87 2.80
N HIS A 825 6.68 41.16 3.48
CA HIS A 825 5.95 42.42 3.41
C HIS A 825 5.60 42.90 4.83
N TRP A 826 4.99 44.09 4.94
CA TRP A 826 4.46 44.65 6.19
C TRP A 826 2.93 44.49 6.22
N GLY A 827 2.32 44.52 7.41
CA GLY A 827 0.87 44.26 7.57
C GLY A 827 -0.07 45.23 6.84
N ASP A 828 0.40 46.43 6.50
CA ASP A 828 -0.31 47.42 5.67
C ASP A 828 -0.29 47.09 4.16
N GLN A 829 0.42 46.03 3.77
CA GLN A 829 0.56 45.54 2.39
C GLN A 829 0.08 44.09 2.22
N CYS A 830 -0.57 43.53 3.24
CA CYS A 830 -1.19 42.21 3.18
C CYS A 830 -2.52 42.29 2.40
N ASP A 831 -2.74 41.38 1.45
CA ASP A 831 -4.07 41.25 0.85
C ASP A 831 -5.02 40.59 1.86
N VAL A 832 -6.14 41.27 2.16
CA VAL A 832 -7.09 40.87 3.21
C VAL A 832 -8.10 39.84 2.68
N SER A 833 -7.86 39.26 1.50
CA SER A 833 -8.65 38.16 0.93
C SER A 833 -8.10 36.76 1.21
N GLU A 834 -6.86 36.63 1.70
CA GLU A 834 -6.20 35.34 2.00
C GLU A 834 -5.79 35.21 3.49
N THR A 835 -6.70 35.51 4.42
CA THR A 835 -6.53 35.22 5.86
C THR A 835 -7.39 34.03 6.30
N TYR A 836 -6.77 33.08 7.01
CA TYR A 836 -7.42 31.96 7.71
C TYR A 836 -7.97 32.37 9.09
#